data_AF-A0A150QKT9-F1
#
_entry.id   AF-A0A150QKT9-F1
#
_cell.length_a   1.000
_cell.length_b   1.000
_cell.length_c   1.000
_cell.angle_alpha   90.00
_cell.angle_beta   90.00
_cell.angle_gamma   90.00
#
_symmetry.space_group_name_H-M   'P 1'
#
loop_
_entity.id
_entity.type
_entity.pdbx_description
1 polymer ?
#
loop_
_entity_poly.entity_id
_entity_poly.type
_entity_poly.pdbx_seq_one_letter_code
_entity_poly.pdbx_strand_id
1 'polypeptide(L)'
;MRRGVLAGAAAAALGCSGGPGAERGAGDDGDVEAGEPPALGAASLALSSDGKVCVTLQRGTRGTVRDATLWQNAAAWNDSTSPNLSTGFVPRAGHRRSVVQFDLSLVPAGATVVSATLGFHQTHKLESSELSVHRVTVPWDERTVSWRSLGDGGFDAESAATIAAEAGVGARATDVSPLVQTWVLGTAENHGVLLDEAPARLTNLRSSEIERAEERPRLEVCYVTCSDGVMNGHEAGVDCGGPHCAPCVGATTGASSAATSSAATSSSTGASSAADGPCVDPDALPPDPSPPERLSETGLYADIATRSRAANTLEFRPAYELWSDGASKRRFVYLPRCSTVDTSDMDHWSLPVGTRFWKEFRAEGVAVETRLIHRFGPGIDDWLFAAYAWDPSRNDAFLVEEGVEDARGTRHDIPRTADCWECHGKLPERILGFSALQLSHDGPGETMASLSRAGWLTVPRPRGVRPPGDAEAAAALGYLHANCGNCHNSTGVATLRTRLLVANTTVESTDTYTTGVGVTPSFWESGVVHRITAGDPASSAVVRRMAHRGTRAQMPSIGSDVADAAGLAAVSAWIDGLRPPAGAAGGGSSGAAMSSASASSVGASSASASSGAGAGGADPGTGSSSSGAGGAGGAGGASPGGGSGGACSGVPRLKLTQIASGLEAPLFLTSPPGDRSRMFVLEKDGVVRLIKDGVLQATPFLDIRGGTSCPPSRPASAHPLVCTPSPTAEGGLLGMAFHPSYASNGRFWLFYTAAPSGNVTIAELRRSASNPDVADTSAASLPVRKLLDARHGGWNHAGGTLAFGPDGHLYASVGDAAVTPYSTSPAKDLSSPLGKILRINVDTGLGPSGNLTGEGVNPLVWDHGLRNPWRFSFDRRTGDLYIADVGQNAWEELNIEPAGTGRRNYGWPTMEGNHCVAAGCSRVGVAPAVEHSHSSGEGGSITGGYVYRGAAIPCLQGRYVYGDYGTHRFWTLRWDGATVRDHVEITADLASSLPAASFGEDAAGELHVVMLTGEVFRIDPR
;
A
#
# COMPACT_ATOMS: atom_id res chain seq x y z
N MET A 1 -46.71 -38.02 -29.41
CA MET A 1 -47.20 -38.95 -30.47
C MET A 1 -46.52 -38.57 -31.79
N ARG A 2 -46.16 -39.55 -32.66
CA ARG A 2 -45.43 -39.38 -33.96
C ARG A 2 -43.97 -38.85 -33.76
N ARG A 3 -42.92 -39.56 -34.21
CA ARG A 3 -42.31 -39.67 -35.57
C ARG A 3 -41.85 -38.30 -36.14
N GLY A 4 -40.63 -38.09 -36.65
CA GLY A 4 -39.38 -38.90 -36.68
C GLY A 4 -38.75 -39.08 -38.08
N VAL A 5 -37.41 -39.02 -38.17
CA VAL A 5 -36.52 -39.21 -39.37
C VAL A 5 -36.59 -38.02 -40.38
N LEU A 6 -35.51 -37.41 -40.88
CA LEU A 6 -34.48 -37.79 -41.90
C LEU A 6 -33.33 -36.74 -41.94
N ALA A 7 -32.24 -36.82 -42.74
CA ALA A 7 -31.26 -37.90 -43.04
C ALA A 7 -30.19 -37.41 -44.07
N GLY A 8 -28.88 -37.66 -43.81
CA GLY A 8 -27.77 -37.55 -44.80
C GLY A 8 -27.25 -36.13 -45.14
N ALA A 9 -26.08 -35.95 -45.77
CA ALA A 9 -24.96 -36.87 -46.03
C ALA A 9 -23.65 -36.13 -46.45
N ALA A 10 -22.48 -36.72 -46.13
CA ALA A 10 -21.24 -36.96 -46.94
C ALA A 10 -20.62 -35.90 -47.90
N ALA A 11 -19.31 -35.89 -48.22
CA ALA A 11 -18.07 -36.47 -47.63
C ALA A 11 -16.80 -36.09 -48.47
N ALA A 12 -15.61 -36.52 -48.00
CA ALA A 12 -14.32 -36.71 -48.71
C ALA A 12 -13.39 -35.47 -48.86
N ALA A 13 -12.05 -35.60 -49.05
CA ALA A 13 -11.24 -36.80 -49.36
C ALA A 13 -9.73 -36.70 -48.95
N LEU A 14 -9.09 -37.86 -48.68
CA LEU A 14 -7.66 -38.24 -48.91
C LEU A 14 -6.52 -37.41 -48.22
N GLY A 15 -5.27 -37.89 -48.05
CA GLY A 15 -4.62 -39.19 -48.37
C GLY A 15 -3.18 -39.24 -47.77
N CYS A 16 -2.47 -40.39 -47.87
CA CYS A 16 -1.22 -40.65 -47.10
C CYS A 16 0.10 -40.73 -47.90
N SER A 17 1.20 -40.27 -47.27
CA SER A 17 2.58 -40.81 -47.27
C SER A 17 3.38 -41.12 -48.56
N GLY A 18 4.60 -40.55 -48.65
CA GLY A 18 5.84 -41.32 -48.92
C GLY A 18 6.76 -40.91 -50.09
N GLY A 19 8.08 -40.89 -49.85
CA GLY A 19 9.14 -41.05 -50.87
C GLY A 19 10.05 -39.82 -51.17
N PRO A 20 11.40 -39.98 -51.21
CA PRO A 20 12.35 -38.88 -51.51
C PRO A 20 12.98 -38.95 -52.93
N GLY A 21 13.51 -37.81 -53.40
CA GLY A 21 14.29 -37.65 -54.65
C GLY A 21 14.94 -36.26 -54.72
N ALA A 22 15.99 -36.06 -55.53
CA ALA A 22 16.87 -34.88 -55.43
C ALA A 22 17.25 -34.23 -56.79
N GLU A 23 17.96 -33.09 -56.69
CA GLU A 23 18.73 -32.33 -57.71
C GLU A 23 18.05 -31.18 -58.49
N ARG A 24 18.60 -29.96 -58.29
CA ARG A 24 18.89 -28.84 -59.25
C ARG A 24 17.73 -28.28 -60.13
N GLY A 25 17.40 -26.97 -60.19
CA GLY A 25 17.88 -25.75 -59.47
C GLY A 25 18.12 -24.55 -60.42
N ALA A 26 17.67 -23.33 -60.07
CA ALA A 26 18.07 -22.00 -60.63
C ALA A 26 17.30 -20.81 -59.97
N GLY A 27 17.97 -19.66 -59.75
CA GLY A 27 17.41 -18.40 -59.19
C GLY A 27 17.39 -18.37 -57.65
N ASP A 28 17.91 -17.38 -56.91
CA ASP A 28 18.28 -15.96 -57.14
C ASP A 28 17.14 -15.13 -57.77
N ASP A 29 16.66 -14.01 -57.21
CA ASP A 29 16.78 -13.34 -55.90
C ASP A 29 15.38 -12.70 -55.63
N GLY A 30 14.94 -12.30 -54.43
CA GLY A 30 15.58 -12.15 -53.14
C GLY A 30 14.99 -10.92 -52.44
N ASP A 31 14.08 -11.12 -51.49
CA ASP A 31 13.46 -10.05 -50.68
C ASP A 31 13.09 -10.61 -49.29
N VAL A 32 13.07 -9.76 -48.25
CA VAL A 32 13.05 -10.19 -46.84
C VAL A 32 11.78 -9.75 -46.13
N GLU A 33 10.96 -10.71 -45.69
CA GLU A 33 9.94 -10.50 -44.65
C GLU A 33 10.26 -11.30 -43.38
N ALA A 34 9.89 -10.74 -42.22
CA ALA A 34 10.15 -11.32 -40.92
C ALA A 34 9.12 -12.42 -40.58
N GLY A 35 9.59 -13.59 -40.15
CA GLY A 35 8.72 -14.70 -39.76
C GLY A 35 7.97 -14.44 -38.44
N GLU A 36 6.70 -14.85 -38.39
CA GLU A 36 5.93 -14.87 -37.15
C GLU A 36 6.55 -15.85 -36.12
N PRO A 37 6.61 -15.50 -34.82
CA PRO A 37 6.87 -16.48 -33.77
C PRO A 37 5.65 -17.40 -33.60
N PRO A 38 5.83 -18.72 -33.43
CA PRO A 38 4.73 -19.68 -33.39
C PRO A 38 3.85 -19.53 -32.14
N ALA A 39 2.55 -19.76 -32.30
CA ALA A 39 1.56 -19.67 -31.22
C ALA A 39 1.82 -20.70 -30.10
N LEU A 40 1.79 -20.24 -28.85
CA LEU A 40 2.00 -21.07 -27.66
C LEU A 40 0.68 -21.70 -27.18
N GLY A 41 0.64 -23.03 -27.06
CA GLY A 41 -0.49 -23.75 -26.50
C GLY A 41 -0.13 -25.16 -26.03
N ALA A 42 -0.54 -25.49 -24.80
CA ALA A 42 -0.53 -26.82 -24.18
C ALA A 42 0.78 -27.65 -24.29
N ALA A 43 1.64 -27.56 -23.26
CA ALA A 43 2.80 -28.43 -23.11
C ALA A 43 2.39 -29.90 -22.88
N SER A 44 2.45 -30.72 -23.93
CA SER A 44 2.20 -32.16 -23.84
C SER A 44 3.42 -32.94 -23.31
N LEU A 45 3.19 -33.98 -22.50
CA LEU A 45 4.22 -34.98 -22.18
C LEU A 45 4.34 -36.00 -23.32
N ALA A 46 4.89 -35.55 -24.45
CA ALA A 46 5.27 -36.41 -25.55
C ALA A 46 6.70 -36.92 -25.38
N LEU A 47 6.87 -38.25 -25.26
CA LEU A 47 8.17 -38.87 -25.49
C LEU A 47 8.53 -38.69 -26.97
N SER A 48 9.60 -37.96 -27.25
CA SER A 48 10.17 -37.88 -28.59
C SER A 48 10.78 -39.22 -29.01
N SER A 49 10.93 -39.44 -30.32
CA SER A 49 11.55 -40.65 -30.89
C SER A 49 13.02 -40.85 -30.46
N ASP A 50 13.63 -39.83 -29.86
CA ASP A 50 15.08 -39.70 -29.73
C ASP A 50 15.55 -39.88 -28.27
N GLY A 51 14.65 -40.32 -27.37
CA GLY A 51 14.93 -40.55 -25.95
C GLY A 51 15.10 -39.28 -25.10
N LYS A 52 14.98 -38.10 -25.71
CA LYS A 52 15.08 -36.78 -25.06
C LYS A 52 13.77 -36.43 -24.34
N VAL A 53 13.89 -36.06 -23.06
CA VAL A 53 12.82 -35.52 -22.19
C VAL A 53 13.06 -34.03 -22.02
N CYS A 54 12.00 -33.22 -22.10
CA CYS A 54 12.06 -31.77 -21.87
C CYS A 54 11.13 -31.36 -20.72
N VAL A 55 11.58 -30.44 -19.87
CA VAL A 55 10.82 -29.84 -18.77
C VAL A 55 10.96 -28.32 -18.78
N THR A 56 9.85 -27.60 -18.65
CA THR A 56 9.85 -26.15 -18.43
C THR A 56 9.68 -25.87 -16.94
N LEU A 57 10.60 -25.08 -16.39
CA LEU A 57 10.64 -24.71 -14.97
C LEU A 57 10.22 -23.23 -14.84
N GLN A 58 9.15 -22.96 -14.11
CA GLN A 58 8.46 -21.67 -14.08
C GLN A 58 7.51 -21.58 -12.86
N ARG A 59 7.54 -20.46 -12.11
CA ARG A 59 6.72 -20.27 -10.89
C ARG A 59 5.23 -20.44 -11.22
N GLY A 60 4.53 -21.24 -10.41
CA GLY A 60 3.11 -21.55 -10.60
C GLY A 60 2.82 -22.56 -11.73
N THR A 61 3.84 -23.12 -12.38
CA THR A 61 3.69 -24.19 -13.39
C THR A 61 4.40 -25.46 -12.96
N ARG A 62 5.74 -25.42 -12.82
CA ARG A 62 6.57 -26.55 -12.35
C ARG A 62 7.88 -26.06 -11.74
N GLY A 63 8.28 -26.69 -10.63
CA GLY A 63 9.45 -26.29 -9.83
C GLY A 63 9.20 -24.99 -9.05
N THR A 64 10.09 -24.68 -8.12
CA THR A 64 10.17 -23.32 -7.57
C THR A 64 11.10 -22.45 -8.42
N VAL A 65 10.76 -21.17 -8.56
CA VAL A 65 11.62 -20.15 -9.16
C VAL A 65 11.64 -18.98 -8.21
N ARG A 66 12.82 -18.41 -7.96
CA ARG A 66 13.03 -17.23 -7.11
C ARG A 66 13.61 -16.10 -7.95
N ASP A 67 13.17 -14.86 -7.76
CA ASP A 67 13.84 -13.70 -8.35
C ASP A 67 13.71 -12.39 -7.55
N ALA A 68 14.65 -11.47 -7.77
CA ALA A 68 14.68 -10.15 -7.13
C ALA A 68 15.51 -9.13 -7.93
N THR A 69 15.18 -7.84 -7.82
CA THR A 69 16.04 -6.75 -8.32
C THR A 69 16.94 -6.19 -7.21
N LEU A 70 18.21 -5.91 -7.52
CA LEU A 70 19.22 -5.34 -6.64
C LEU A 70 19.45 -3.86 -6.99
N TRP A 71 19.50 -3.00 -5.98
CA TRP A 71 19.46 -1.53 -6.14
C TRP A 71 20.71 -0.84 -5.57
N GLN A 72 21.61 -0.32 -6.42
CA GLN A 72 22.89 0.26 -5.97
C GLN A 72 22.74 1.43 -4.99
N ASN A 73 21.91 2.44 -5.30
CA ASN A 73 21.74 3.61 -4.43
C ASN A 73 20.82 3.34 -3.22
N ALA A 74 20.23 2.16 -3.13
CA ALA A 74 19.41 1.71 -2.01
C ALA A 74 19.95 0.36 -1.52
N ALA A 75 21.23 0.33 -1.11
CA ALA A 75 22.01 -0.91 -1.14
C ALA A 75 21.52 -2.05 -0.23
N ALA A 76 20.66 -1.78 0.76
CA ALA A 76 20.01 -2.78 1.61
C ALA A 76 18.60 -3.19 1.13
N TRP A 77 18.08 -2.56 0.08
CA TRP A 77 16.76 -2.85 -0.49
C TRP A 77 16.74 -4.22 -1.19
N ASN A 78 15.65 -4.94 -0.94
CA ASN A 78 15.28 -6.17 -1.62
C ASN A 78 13.99 -5.90 -2.41
N ASP A 79 13.97 -6.29 -3.68
CA ASP A 79 12.88 -6.01 -4.61
C ASP A 79 12.35 -7.32 -5.21
N SER A 80 11.88 -8.20 -4.33
CA SER A 80 11.41 -9.57 -4.66
C SER A 80 9.90 -9.71 -4.86
N THR A 81 9.15 -8.60 -4.74
CA THR A 81 7.70 -8.56 -4.96
C THR A 81 7.30 -7.57 -6.07
N SER A 82 8.26 -7.06 -6.83
CA SER A 82 8.00 -6.25 -8.02
C SER A 82 7.49 -7.15 -9.17
N PRO A 83 6.50 -6.73 -9.97
CA PRO A 83 6.07 -7.44 -11.18
C PRO A 83 7.07 -7.30 -12.36
N ASN A 84 8.21 -6.64 -12.16
CA ASN A 84 9.29 -6.53 -13.15
C ASN A 84 10.68 -6.65 -12.50
N LEU A 85 11.57 -7.38 -13.15
CA LEU A 85 13.02 -7.35 -12.94
C LEU A 85 13.65 -6.21 -13.73
N SER A 86 14.73 -5.60 -13.22
CA SER A 86 15.40 -4.46 -13.85
C SER A 86 16.93 -4.62 -13.96
N THR A 87 17.52 -4.14 -15.06
CA THR A 87 18.98 -4.01 -15.25
C THR A 87 19.38 -2.66 -15.85
N GLY A 88 20.67 -2.29 -15.73
CA GLY A 88 21.20 -1.05 -16.29
C GLY A 88 21.13 0.14 -15.33
N PHE A 89 21.35 1.36 -15.80
CA PHE A 89 21.53 2.54 -14.95
C PHE A 89 20.32 3.47 -14.96
N VAL A 90 19.75 3.71 -13.78
CA VAL A 90 18.59 4.61 -13.58
C VAL A 90 19.06 5.93 -12.92
N PRO A 91 18.81 7.10 -13.53
CA PRO A 91 19.13 8.40 -12.93
C PRO A 91 18.55 8.54 -11.51
N ARG A 92 19.33 9.09 -10.58
CA ARG A 92 19.08 9.16 -9.12
C ARG A 92 19.02 7.81 -8.38
N ALA A 93 18.56 6.73 -9.02
CA ALA A 93 18.36 5.43 -8.36
C ALA A 93 19.53 4.42 -8.52
N GLY A 94 20.53 4.73 -9.35
CA GLY A 94 21.79 3.99 -9.48
C GLY A 94 21.73 2.82 -10.45
N HIS A 95 22.78 2.00 -10.45
CA HIS A 95 22.83 0.74 -11.20
C HIS A 95 21.79 -0.27 -10.69
N ARG A 96 21.34 -1.15 -11.58
CA ARG A 96 20.39 -2.24 -11.36
C ARG A 96 20.98 -3.54 -11.87
N ARG A 97 20.85 -4.57 -11.05
CA ARG A 97 21.11 -5.97 -11.37
C ARG A 97 19.87 -6.76 -10.97
N SER A 98 19.62 -7.90 -11.59
CA SER A 98 18.52 -8.79 -11.21
C SER A 98 19.04 -10.20 -11.00
N VAL A 99 18.50 -10.96 -10.06
CA VAL A 99 18.93 -12.33 -9.79
C VAL A 99 17.74 -13.28 -9.94
N VAL A 100 17.95 -14.47 -10.50
CA VAL A 100 16.93 -15.52 -10.65
C VAL A 100 17.52 -16.93 -10.46
N GLN A 101 16.82 -17.79 -9.72
CA GLN A 101 17.19 -19.18 -9.45
C GLN A 101 16.02 -20.11 -9.80
N PHE A 102 16.30 -21.20 -10.52
CA PHE A 102 15.32 -22.23 -10.90
C PHE A 102 15.62 -23.54 -10.17
N ASP A 103 14.59 -24.17 -9.64
CA ASP A 103 14.66 -25.50 -9.02
C ASP A 103 14.77 -26.60 -10.10
N LEU A 104 15.91 -27.29 -10.10
CA LEU A 104 16.22 -28.37 -11.04
C LEU A 104 15.80 -29.77 -10.53
N SER A 105 15.06 -29.88 -9.42
CA SER A 105 14.67 -31.18 -8.82
C SER A 105 13.90 -32.12 -9.75
N LEU A 106 13.31 -31.59 -10.83
CA LEU A 106 12.63 -32.35 -11.89
C LEU A 106 13.58 -32.90 -12.98
N VAL A 107 14.85 -32.52 -12.97
CA VAL A 107 15.91 -33.07 -13.84
C VAL A 107 16.73 -34.09 -13.03
N PRO A 108 16.82 -35.36 -13.44
CA PRO A 108 17.58 -36.37 -12.71
C PRO A 108 19.05 -35.99 -12.56
N ALA A 109 19.59 -36.12 -11.34
CA ALA A 109 21.00 -35.89 -11.08
C ALA A 109 21.88 -36.80 -11.94
N GLY A 110 22.92 -36.25 -12.55
CA GLY A 110 23.78 -36.96 -13.50
C GLY A 110 23.22 -37.09 -14.93
N ALA A 111 22.06 -36.52 -15.25
CA ALA A 111 21.55 -36.52 -16.63
C ALA A 111 22.41 -35.64 -17.57
N THR A 112 22.48 -36.05 -18.83
CA THR A 112 23.15 -35.26 -19.88
C THR A 112 22.16 -34.24 -20.42
N VAL A 113 22.46 -32.95 -20.23
CA VAL A 113 21.67 -31.82 -20.72
C VAL A 113 21.95 -31.66 -22.21
N VAL A 114 20.91 -31.82 -23.03
CA VAL A 114 20.97 -31.67 -24.50
C VAL A 114 20.74 -30.21 -24.90
N SER A 115 19.92 -29.48 -24.13
CA SER A 115 19.68 -28.04 -24.32
C SER A 115 19.05 -27.45 -23.05
N ALA A 116 19.47 -26.26 -22.62
CA ALA A 116 18.80 -25.50 -21.57
C ALA A 116 18.64 -24.03 -21.97
N THR A 117 17.39 -23.60 -22.17
CA THR A 117 17.06 -22.25 -22.65
C THR A 117 16.47 -21.40 -21.53
N LEU A 118 17.18 -20.34 -21.15
CA LEU A 118 16.69 -19.33 -20.19
C LEU A 118 15.89 -18.27 -20.95
N GLY A 119 14.67 -17.96 -20.49
CA GLY A 119 13.76 -17.03 -21.18
C GLY A 119 13.00 -16.07 -20.26
N PHE A 120 12.78 -14.86 -20.75
CA PHE A 120 12.07 -13.76 -20.07
C PHE A 120 11.12 -13.04 -21.04
N HIS A 121 10.12 -12.34 -20.52
CA HIS A 121 9.38 -11.32 -21.27
C HIS A 121 9.95 -9.93 -20.96
N GLN A 122 10.47 -9.23 -21.97
CA GLN A 122 10.92 -7.83 -21.86
C GLN A 122 9.72 -6.88 -21.97
N THR A 123 9.61 -5.94 -21.03
CA THR A 123 8.51 -4.99 -20.93
C THR A 123 8.93 -3.55 -21.22
N HIS A 124 10.23 -3.25 -21.23
CA HIS A 124 10.74 -1.95 -21.65
C HIS A 124 12.20 -2.01 -22.13
N LYS A 125 12.45 -1.44 -23.33
CA LYS A 125 13.78 -1.05 -23.81
C LYS A 125 13.68 0.13 -24.79
N LEU A 126 14.61 1.09 -24.71
CA LEU A 126 14.64 2.27 -25.60
C LEU A 126 15.64 2.13 -26.76
N GLU A 127 16.83 1.62 -26.48
CA GLU A 127 17.96 1.49 -27.41
C GLU A 127 18.54 0.09 -27.20
N SER A 128 18.86 -0.65 -28.26
CA SER A 128 19.26 -2.07 -28.15
C SER A 128 20.60 -2.25 -27.43
N SER A 129 20.70 -3.26 -26.55
CA SER A 129 21.92 -3.62 -25.82
C SER A 129 21.98 -5.13 -25.51
N GLU A 130 23.06 -5.58 -24.85
CA GLU A 130 23.16 -6.94 -24.31
C GLU A 130 23.10 -6.90 -22.78
N LEU A 131 22.32 -7.80 -22.17
CA LEU A 131 22.49 -8.18 -20.77
C LEU A 131 23.53 -9.30 -20.68
N SER A 132 24.39 -9.28 -19.67
CA SER A 132 25.28 -10.38 -19.34
C SER A 132 24.66 -11.26 -18.25
N VAL A 133 24.74 -12.58 -18.45
CA VAL A 133 24.22 -13.59 -17.52
C VAL A 133 25.39 -14.22 -16.78
N HIS A 134 25.48 -13.99 -15.48
CA HIS A 134 26.56 -14.45 -14.60
C HIS A 134 26.08 -15.57 -13.68
N ARG A 135 26.90 -16.59 -13.44
CA ARG A 135 26.58 -17.63 -12.44
C ARG A 135 26.72 -17.04 -11.03
N VAL A 136 25.70 -17.22 -10.18
CA VAL A 136 25.79 -16.86 -8.76
C VAL A 136 26.63 -17.91 -8.02
N THR A 137 27.51 -17.46 -7.12
CA THR A 137 28.48 -18.31 -6.41
C THR A 137 28.24 -18.41 -4.91
N VAL A 138 27.26 -17.68 -4.37
CA VAL A 138 26.85 -17.71 -2.96
C VAL A 138 25.36 -17.98 -2.82
N PRO A 139 24.92 -18.70 -1.76
CA PRO A 139 23.50 -18.86 -1.49
C PRO A 139 22.84 -17.53 -1.13
N TRP A 140 21.63 -17.31 -1.61
CA TRP A 140 20.80 -16.15 -1.29
C TRP A 140 19.36 -16.58 -0.97
N ASP A 141 18.67 -15.77 -0.18
CA ASP A 141 17.23 -15.87 0.02
C ASP A 141 16.53 -14.75 -0.74
N GLU A 142 15.42 -15.11 -1.38
CA GLU A 142 14.62 -14.22 -2.22
C GLU A 142 14.22 -12.93 -1.51
N ARG A 143 13.90 -13.00 -0.21
CA ARG A 143 13.34 -11.90 0.58
C ARG A 143 14.40 -11.06 1.30
N THR A 144 15.69 -11.41 1.17
CA THR A 144 16.79 -10.70 1.85
C THR A 144 17.95 -10.32 0.92
N VAL A 145 17.99 -10.85 -0.31
CA VAL A 145 19.03 -10.51 -1.28
C VAL A 145 18.96 -9.02 -1.65
N SER A 146 20.09 -8.33 -1.54
CA SER A 146 20.22 -6.90 -1.74
C SER A 146 21.55 -6.57 -2.39
N TRP A 147 21.78 -5.30 -2.76
CA TRP A 147 23.05 -4.90 -3.35
C TRP A 147 24.23 -5.16 -2.40
N ARG A 148 24.04 -5.01 -1.08
CA ARG A 148 25.04 -5.35 -0.05
C ARG A 148 25.40 -6.83 0.02
N SER A 149 24.50 -7.74 -0.36
CA SER A 149 24.74 -9.19 -0.27
C SER A 149 25.20 -9.84 -1.58
N LEU A 150 24.77 -9.29 -2.73
CA LEU A 150 25.04 -9.88 -4.05
C LEU A 150 25.33 -8.84 -5.16
N GLY A 151 25.17 -7.53 -4.88
CA GLY A 151 25.29 -6.48 -5.88
C GLY A 151 26.73 -6.21 -6.34
N ASP A 152 27.68 -6.15 -5.41
CA ASP A 152 29.11 -5.88 -5.69
C ASP A 152 30.01 -7.14 -5.71
N GLY A 153 29.43 -8.35 -5.58
CA GLY A 153 30.16 -9.62 -5.59
C GLY A 153 29.26 -10.81 -5.24
N GLY A 154 29.79 -12.03 -5.27
CA GLY A 154 29.00 -13.26 -5.06
C GLY A 154 28.47 -13.90 -6.35
N PHE A 155 29.03 -13.50 -7.50
CA PHE A 155 28.80 -14.10 -8.82
C PHE A 155 30.12 -14.14 -9.61
N ASP A 156 30.20 -14.96 -10.66
CA ASP A 156 31.38 -15.05 -11.53
C ASP A 156 31.54 -13.77 -12.37
N ALA A 157 32.76 -13.22 -12.42
CA ALA A 157 33.05 -12.03 -13.23
C ALA A 157 32.96 -12.28 -14.75
N GLU A 158 33.10 -13.53 -15.18
CA GLU A 158 32.89 -13.97 -16.56
C GLU A 158 31.39 -14.27 -16.79
N SER A 159 30.85 -13.81 -17.92
CA SER A 159 29.45 -14.05 -18.30
C SER A 159 29.30 -15.45 -18.90
N ALA A 160 28.42 -16.27 -18.33
CA ALA A 160 28.08 -17.60 -18.84
C ALA A 160 27.24 -17.55 -20.14
N ALA A 161 26.49 -16.47 -20.36
CA ALA A 161 25.74 -16.19 -21.59
C ALA A 161 25.46 -14.68 -21.74
N THR A 162 24.95 -14.24 -22.90
CA THR A 162 24.37 -12.90 -23.10
C THR A 162 22.92 -12.99 -23.60
N ILE A 163 22.13 -11.94 -23.37
CA ILE A 163 20.76 -11.80 -23.87
C ILE A 163 20.66 -10.49 -24.65
N ALA A 164 20.32 -10.57 -25.94
CA ALA A 164 20.12 -9.39 -26.78
C ALA A 164 18.78 -8.70 -26.45
N ALA A 165 18.83 -7.58 -25.71
CA ALA A 165 17.68 -6.73 -25.43
C ALA A 165 17.49 -5.68 -26.52
N GLU A 166 16.76 -6.05 -27.56
CA GLU A 166 16.36 -5.14 -28.64
C GLU A 166 15.33 -4.11 -28.13
N ALA A 167 15.34 -2.90 -28.69
CA ALA A 167 14.36 -1.86 -28.37
C ALA A 167 12.89 -2.33 -28.48
N GLY A 168 12.02 -1.84 -27.58
CA GLY A 168 10.60 -2.21 -27.52
C GLY A 168 10.27 -3.26 -26.44
N VAL A 169 9.37 -4.18 -26.77
CA VAL A 169 8.84 -5.25 -25.90
C VAL A 169 8.81 -6.58 -26.64
N GLY A 170 8.91 -7.69 -25.93
CA GLY A 170 8.84 -9.03 -26.53
C GLY A 170 9.54 -10.11 -25.73
N ALA A 171 9.49 -11.35 -26.22
CA ALA A 171 10.24 -12.45 -25.62
C ALA A 171 11.75 -12.28 -25.84
N ARG A 172 12.54 -12.68 -24.84
CA ARG A 172 14.00 -12.74 -24.87
C ARG A 172 14.44 -14.10 -24.34
N ALA A 173 15.45 -14.70 -24.96
CA ALA A 173 15.98 -15.99 -24.55
C ALA A 173 17.48 -16.13 -24.87
N THR A 174 18.16 -17.03 -24.16
CA THR A 174 19.54 -17.42 -24.45
C THR A 174 19.81 -18.86 -24.02
N ASP A 175 20.86 -19.48 -24.56
CA ASP A 175 21.32 -20.79 -24.13
C ASP A 175 22.13 -20.67 -22.83
N VAL A 176 21.84 -21.55 -21.88
CA VAL A 176 22.59 -21.74 -20.63
C VAL A 176 22.95 -23.22 -20.42
N SER A 177 23.02 -24.00 -21.50
CA SER A 177 23.27 -25.45 -21.49
C SER A 177 24.54 -25.85 -20.71
N PRO A 178 25.70 -25.18 -20.89
CA PRO A 178 26.91 -25.54 -20.14
C PRO A 178 26.74 -25.31 -18.62
N LEU A 179 26.08 -24.22 -18.24
CA LEU A 179 25.84 -23.86 -16.85
C LEU A 179 24.90 -24.87 -16.17
N VAL A 180 23.74 -25.14 -16.79
CA VAL A 180 22.78 -26.13 -16.26
C VAL A 180 23.37 -27.53 -16.22
N GLN A 181 24.25 -27.90 -17.17
CA GLN A 181 24.96 -29.17 -17.12
C GLN A 181 25.87 -29.29 -15.88
N THR A 182 26.56 -28.23 -15.43
CA THR A 182 27.36 -28.28 -14.19
C THR A 182 26.51 -28.46 -12.93
N TRP A 183 25.32 -27.84 -12.89
CA TRP A 183 24.36 -28.00 -11.81
C TRP A 183 23.77 -29.41 -11.74
N VAL A 184 23.40 -29.99 -12.90
CA VAL A 184 22.83 -31.35 -12.99
C VAL A 184 23.88 -32.43 -12.67
N LEU A 185 25.17 -32.18 -12.96
CA LEU A 185 26.28 -33.06 -12.56
C LEU A 185 26.73 -32.86 -11.11
N GLY A 186 26.24 -31.83 -10.40
CA GLY A 186 26.71 -31.46 -9.07
C GLY A 186 28.16 -30.97 -9.02
N THR A 187 28.75 -30.56 -10.15
CA THR A 187 30.11 -29.99 -10.21
C THR A 187 30.14 -28.51 -9.85
N ALA A 188 28.98 -27.85 -9.83
CA ALA A 188 28.76 -26.54 -9.21
C ALA A 188 27.42 -26.54 -8.47
N GLU A 189 27.32 -25.77 -7.38
CA GLU A 189 26.04 -25.54 -6.70
C GLU A 189 25.13 -24.61 -7.54
N ASN A 190 23.82 -24.91 -7.53
CA ASN A 190 22.81 -24.09 -8.21
C ASN A 190 22.31 -22.97 -7.29
N HIS A 191 23.01 -21.83 -7.32
CA HIS A 191 22.52 -20.56 -6.75
C HIS A 191 21.86 -19.65 -7.79
N GLY A 192 21.57 -20.15 -9.00
CA GLY A 192 20.96 -19.36 -10.08
C GLY A 192 21.93 -18.44 -10.84
N VAL A 193 21.36 -17.45 -11.52
CA VAL A 193 22.07 -16.44 -12.33
C VAL A 193 21.76 -15.02 -11.90
N LEU A 194 22.75 -14.14 -12.06
CA LEU A 194 22.60 -12.69 -11.99
C LEU A 194 22.64 -12.12 -13.41
N LEU A 195 21.63 -11.32 -13.73
CA LEU A 195 21.55 -10.48 -14.92
C LEU A 195 22.17 -9.12 -14.59
N ASP A 196 23.19 -8.76 -15.34
CA ASP A 196 23.79 -7.43 -15.34
C ASP A 196 23.61 -6.75 -16.70
N GLU A 197 23.78 -5.44 -16.72
CA GLU A 197 23.87 -4.67 -17.95
C GLU A 197 24.85 -3.52 -17.75
N ALA A 198 25.65 -3.22 -18.77
CA ALA A 198 26.50 -2.02 -18.78
C ALA A 198 25.66 -0.72 -18.59
N PRO A 199 26.27 0.45 -18.33
CA PRO A 199 25.55 1.72 -18.04
C PRO A 199 24.70 2.31 -19.19
N ALA A 200 23.68 1.59 -19.63
CA ALA A 200 22.62 1.97 -20.55
C ALA A 200 21.33 2.29 -19.78
N ARG A 201 20.34 2.89 -20.46
CA ARG A 201 19.27 3.67 -19.80
C ARG A 201 18.30 2.90 -18.90
N LEU A 202 18.13 1.58 -19.09
CA LEU A 202 17.34 0.58 -18.33
C LEU A 202 16.99 -0.61 -19.26
N THR A 203 16.83 -1.81 -18.73
CA THR A 203 15.96 -2.87 -19.28
C THR A 203 14.97 -3.31 -18.22
N ASN A 204 13.69 -3.44 -18.57
CA ASN A 204 12.72 -4.14 -17.71
C ASN A 204 12.35 -5.49 -18.32
N LEU A 205 12.39 -6.52 -17.49
CA LEU A 205 11.90 -7.88 -17.75
C LEU A 205 10.76 -8.18 -16.77
N ARG A 206 9.97 -9.23 -17.00
CA ARG A 206 9.02 -9.74 -16.00
C ARG A 206 9.72 -10.55 -14.91
N SER A 207 9.20 -10.45 -13.70
CA SER A 207 9.50 -11.32 -12.56
C SER A 207 8.56 -12.52 -12.52
N SER A 208 8.79 -13.43 -11.58
CA SER A 208 7.87 -14.54 -11.28
C SER A 208 6.51 -14.08 -10.71
N GLU A 209 6.37 -12.81 -10.32
CA GLU A 209 5.17 -12.23 -9.69
C GLU A 209 4.08 -11.79 -10.66
N ILE A 210 4.33 -11.82 -11.99
CA ILE A 210 3.30 -11.46 -12.97
C ILE A 210 2.19 -12.53 -13.03
N GLU A 211 0.92 -12.12 -13.11
CA GLU A 211 -0.25 -13.02 -13.14
C GLU A 211 -0.19 -14.03 -14.31
N ARG A 212 0.20 -13.58 -15.49
CA ARG A 212 0.28 -14.40 -16.71
C ARG A 212 1.51 -15.31 -16.68
N ALA A 213 1.30 -16.62 -16.58
CA ALA A 213 2.38 -17.61 -16.53
C ALA A 213 3.29 -17.54 -17.76
N GLU A 214 2.73 -17.32 -18.96
CA GLU A 214 3.46 -17.16 -20.21
C GLU A 214 4.41 -15.95 -20.24
N GLU A 215 4.19 -14.95 -19.39
CA GLU A 215 5.05 -13.77 -19.23
C GLU A 215 6.20 -13.98 -18.22
N ARG A 216 6.12 -14.98 -17.32
CA ARG A 216 7.10 -15.22 -16.24
C ARG A 216 8.48 -15.69 -16.75
N PRO A 217 9.58 -15.46 -15.99
CA PRO A 217 10.86 -16.14 -16.19
C PRO A 217 10.68 -17.66 -16.31
N ARG A 218 11.36 -18.28 -17.28
CA ARG A 218 11.34 -19.73 -17.49
C ARG A 218 12.72 -20.28 -17.82
N LEU A 219 12.95 -21.53 -17.42
CA LEU A 219 14.08 -22.32 -17.85
C LEU A 219 13.57 -23.62 -18.47
N GLU A 220 13.75 -23.78 -19.78
CA GLU A 220 13.39 -25.02 -20.49
C GLU A 220 14.61 -25.93 -20.60
N VAL A 221 14.63 -27.03 -19.85
CA VAL A 221 15.74 -27.99 -19.83
C VAL A 221 15.32 -29.27 -20.53
N CYS A 222 16.07 -29.67 -21.55
CA CYS A 222 15.96 -30.97 -22.18
C CYS A 222 17.19 -31.81 -21.90
N TYR A 223 16.98 -33.08 -21.53
CA TYR A 223 18.02 -34.00 -21.11
C TYR A 223 17.77 -35.42 -21.61
N VAL A 224 18.81 -36.25 -21.52
CA VAL A 224 18.74 -37.72 -21.65
C VAL A 224 19.34 -38.37 -20.41
N THR A 225 18.79 -39.52 -20.01
CA THR A 225 19.33 -40.33 -18.90
C THR A 225 19.97 -41.61 -19.43
N CYS A 226 21.04 -42.07 -18.79
CA CYS A 226 21.70 -43.35 -19.12
C CYS A 226 20.91 -44.54 -18.54
N SER A 227 19.67 -44.71 -18.99
CA SER A 227 18.77 -45.78 -18.57
C SER A 227 17.68 -46.01 -19.64
N ASP A 228 17.68 -47.17 -20.29
CA ASP A 228 16.69 -47.56 -21.32
C ASP A 228 15.35 -48.06 -20.76
N GLY A 229 15.18 -48.03 -19.43
CA GLY A 229 13.89 -48.16 -18.76
C GLY A 229 13.46 -49.59 -18.41
N VAL A 230 14.34 -50.59 -18.54
CA VAL A 230 14.03 -51.99 -18.25
C VAL A 230 14.78 -52.46 -16.99
N MET A 231 14.05 -52.97 -15.99
CA MET A 231 14.66 -53.74 -14.89
C MET A 231 14.40 -55.24 -15.07
N ASN A 232 15.48 -56.02 -15.09
CA ASN A 232 15.43 -57.47 -14.93
C ASN A 232 15.69 -57.83 -13.45
N GLY A 233 15.19 -58.98 -12.99
CA GLY A 233 15.02 -59.25 -11.56
C GLY A 233 16.31 -59.51 -10.76
N HIS A 234 16.37 -58.91 -9.56
CA HIS A 234 17.33 -59.17 -8.46
C HIS A 234 18.71 -58.51 -8.49
N GLU A 235 18.81 -57.25 -8.93
CA GLU A 235 20.00 -56.42 -8.71
C GLU A 235 19.69 -55.12 -7.94
N ALA A 236 20.71 -54.61 -7.23
CA ALA A 236 20.66 -53.38 -6.44
C ALA A 236 21.81 -52.44 -6.86
N GLY A 237 21.91 -52.25 -8.17
CA GLY A 237 22.98 -51.55 -8.90
C GLY A 237 22.69 -51.63 -10.40
N VAL A 238 23.55 -51.05 -11.23
CA VAL A 238 23.40 -51.03 -12.70
C VAL A 238 24.66 -51.61 -13.33
N ASP A 239 24.50 -52.55 -14.27
CA ASP A 239 25.52 -52.94 -15.25
C ASP A 239 24.87 -53.17 -16.63
N CYS A 240 25.68 -53.16 -17.69
CA CYS A 240 25.23 -53.13 -19.08
C CYS A 240 25.59 -54.42 -19.84
N GLY A 241 24.63 -55.34 -20.05
CA GLY A 241 24.88 -56.39 -21.06
C GLY A 241 23.91 -57.56 -21.21
N GLY A 242 23.31 -57.66 -22.41
CA GLY A 242 23.13 -58.94 -23.11
C GLY A 242 21.82 -59.72 -22.91
N PRO A 243 21.52 -60.74 -23.76
CA PRO A 243 20.13 -60.99 -24.17
C PRO A 243 19.61 -62.43 -23.92
N HIS A 244 19.90 -63.07 -22.78
CA HIS A 244 19.52 -64.48 -22.54
C HIS A 244 19.02 -64.81 -21.11
N CYS A 245 17.69 -64.81 -20.87
CA CYS A 245 16.99 -65.77 -19.98
C CYS A 245 15.44 -65.60 -20.03
N ALA A 246 14.68 -66.48 -19.35
CA ALA A 246 13.21 -66.58 -19.40
C ALA A 246 12.56 -66.75 -17.99
N PRO A 247 11.24 -66.50 -17.81
CA PRO A 247 10.63 -66.24 -16.50
C PRO A 247 10.00 -67.47 -15.78
N CYS A 248 9.52 -67.27 -14.54
CA CYS A 248 8.76 -68.24 -13.72
C CYS A 248 7.60 -67.56 -12.92
N VAL A 249 6.71 -68.35 -12.28
CA VAL A 249 5.30 -67.97 -12.01
C VAL A 249 4.77 -68.37 -10.61
N GLY A 250 3.88 -67.55 -10.01
CA GLY A 250 2.91 -67.95 -8.95
C GLY A 250 3.01 -67.15 -7.62
N ALA A 251 1.96 -67.01 -6.79
CA ALA A 251 0.54 -67.42 -6.91
C ALA A 251 -0.40 -66.64 -5.91
N THR A 252 -1.71 -66.91 -5.98
CA THR A 252 -2.88 -66.30 -5.28
C THR A 252 -2.96 -66.59 -3.75
N THR A 253 -3.86 -66.02 -2.89
CA THR A 253 -5.20 -65.34 -3.00
C THR A 253 -5.23 -64.01 -2.16
N GLY A 254 -6.31 -63.39 -1.62
CA GLY A 254 -7.75 -63.71 -1.40
C GLY A 254 -8.53 -62.56 -0.67
N ALA A 255 -9.79 -62.80 -0.23
CA ALA A 255 -10.70 -61.84 0.46
C ALA A 255 -11.76 -62.61 1.32
N SER A 256 -12.75 -62.08 2.09
CA SER A 256 -13.44 -60.77 2.31
C SER A 256 -14.08 -60.77 3.75
N SER A 257 -15.10 -60.04 4.26
CA SER A 257 -16.21 -59.17 3.75
C SER A 257 -16.90 -58.28 4.84
N ALA A 258 -17.97 -57.58 4.41
CA ALA A 258 -19.09 -56.82 5.05
C ALA A 258 -19.83 -57.41 6.30
N ALA A 259 -20.78 -56.74 7.02
CA ALA A 259 -21.19 -55.32 7.23
C ALA A 259 -22.39 -55.20 8.25
N THR A 260 -22.83 -53.95 8.59
CA THR A 260 -24.18 -53.54 9.13
C THR A 260 -24.66 -54.08 10.51
N SER A 261 -25.66 -53.51 11.23
CA SER A 261 -26.22 -52.15 11.45
C SER A 261 -27.41 -52.20 12.45
N SER A 262 -27.75 -51.14 13.20
CA SER A 262 -29.13 -50.76 13.63
C SER A 262 -29.17 -49.54 14.58
N ALA A 263 -30.36 -48.97 14.82
CA ALA A 263 -30.59 -47.77 15.63
C ALA A 263 -31.94 -47.83 16.41
N ALA A 264 -32.16 -46.93 17.37
CA ALA A 264 -33.44 -46.77 18.07
C ALA A 264 -33.72 -45.31 18.48
N THR A 265 -35.00 -44.94 18.47
CA THR A 265 -35.60 -43.70 19.03
C THR A 265 -36.24 -44.04 20.41
N SER A 266 -36.85 -43.15 21.21
CA SER A 266 -37.57 -41.91 20.89
C SER A 266 -37.84 -40.96 22.09
N SER A 267 -38.29 -39.75 21.73
CA SER A 267 -39.36 -38.95 22.38
C SER A 267 -39.15 -38.24 23.73
N SER A 268 -39.88 -37.14 23.89
CA SER A 268 -39.77 -36.12 24.94
C SER A 268 -41.05 -35.99 25.79
N THR A 269 -40.97 -35.28 26.93
CA THR A 269 -41.98 -34.30 27.41
C THR A 269 -41.53 -33.65 28.71
N GLY A 270 -42.08 -32.47 29.04
CA GLY A 270 -41.97 -31.83 30.36
C GLY A 270 -41.37 -30.42 30.32
N ALA A 271 -42.20 -29.41 30.56
CA ALA A 271 -41.78 -28.01 30.73
C ALA A 271 -42.41 -27.42 31.99
N SER A 272 -41.65 -26.61 32.74
CA SER A 272 -42.16 -25.88 33.90
C SER A 272 -41.34 -24.62 34.20
N SER A 273 -42.03 -23.49 34.24
CA SER A 273 -41.78 -22.28 35.07
C SER A 273 -40.35 -21.76 35.29
N ALA A 274 -40.18 -20.49 34.91
CA ALA A 274 -39.14 -19.55 35.28
C ALA A 274 -38.53 -19.68 36.70
N ALA A 275 -37.26 -19.33 36.79
CA ALA A 275 -36.59 -18.89 38.01
C ALA A 275 -35.81 -17.60 37.71
N ASP A 276 -35.90 -16.60 38.58
CA ASP A 276 -35.17 -15.33 38.45
C ASP A 276 -33.68 -15.53 38.81
N GLY A 277 -32.91 -16.00 37.82
CA GLY A 277 -31.46 -15.89 37.80
C GLY A 277 -30.99 -14.78 36.85
N PRO A 278 -29.72 -14.35 36.93
CA PRO A 278 -29.14 -13.55 35.85
C PRO A 278 -29.27 -14.32 34.53
N CYS A 279 -29.70 -13.64 33.48
CA CYS A 279 -29.85 -14.27 32.16
C CYS A 279 -28.46 -14.66 31.64
N VAL A 280 -28.23 -15.96 31.48
CA VAL A 280 -26.97 -16.55 30.97
C VAL A 280 -27.21 -17.08 29.56
N ASP A 281 -26.24 -16.83 28.68
CA ASP A 281 -26.19 -17.45 27.36
C ASP A 281 -25.37 -18.75 27.41
N PRO A 282 -25.99 -19.93 27.25
CA PRO A 282 -25.28 -21.20 27.28
C PRO A 282 -24.53 -21.50 25.99
N ASP A 283 -24.82 -20.77 24.90
CA ASP A 283 -24.27 -21.01 23.57
C ASP A 283 -23.09 -20.07 23.25
N ALA A 284 -22.70 -19.22 24.22
CA ALA A 284 -21.65 -18.22 24.10
C ALA A 284 -20.23 -18.84 24.13
N LEU A 285 -19.39 -18.39 23.19
CA LEU A 285 -17.96 -18.75 23.15
C LEU A 285 -17.14 -17.83 24.09
N PRO A 286 -15.95 -18.25 24.53
CA PRO A 286 -14.99 -17.34 25.16
C PRO A 286 -14.61 -16.19 24.20
N PRO A 287 -14.12 -15.05 24.73
CA PRO A 287 -13.61 -13.94 23.93
C PRO A 287 -12.22 -14.27 23.35
N ASP A 288 -12.20 -15.24 22.43
CA ASP A 288 -11.00 -15.73 21.75
C ASP A 288 -10.85 -15.04 20.39
N PRO A 289 -9.70 -14.39 20.09
CA PRO A 289 -9.41 -13.83 18.77
C PRO A 289 -9.04 -14.91 17.73
N SER A 290 -8.94 -16.18 18.11
CA SER A 290 -8.53 -17.30 17.25
C SER A 290 -9.73 -17.99 16.59
N PRO A 291 -9.70 -18.30 15.28
CA PRO A 291 -10.71 -19.15 14.66
C PRO A 291 -10.52 -20.63 15.05
N PRO A 292 -11.59 -21.39 15.30
CA PRO A 292 -11.53 -22.84 15.37
C PRO A 292 -11.03 -23.45 14.06
N GLU A 293 -10.38 -24.63 14.12
CA GLU A 293 -9.89 -25.32 12.90
C GLU A 293 -11.05 -25.81 12.02
N ARG A 294 -12.22 -26.11 12.61
CA ARG A 294 -13.36 -26.72 11.91
C ARG A 294 -14.61 -25.86 11.95
N LEU A 295 -15.39 -25.92 10.88
CA LEU A 295 -16.69 -25.25 10.82
C LEU A 295 -17.68 -25.80 11.86
N SER A 296 -17.60 -27.10 12.16
CA SER A 296 -18.38 -27.76 13.23
C SER A 296 -18.16 -27.13 14.62
N GLU A 297 -16.96 -26.62 14.91
CA GLU A 297 -16.59 -26.03 16.20
C GLU A 297 -17.09 -24.58 16.36
N THR A 298 -17.45 -23.90 15.26
CA THR A 298 -17.88 -22.48 15.29
C THR A 298 -19.24 -22.26 15.94
N GLY A 299 -20.09 -23.28 16.00
CA GLY A 299 -21.47 -23.21 16.50
C GLY A 299 -22.55 -22.95 15.45
N LEU A 300 -22.26 -23.01 14.14
CA LEU A 300 -23.26 -22.87 13.07
C LEU A 300 -24.29 -24.02 13.05
N TYR A 301 -23.82 -25.25 13.30
CA TYR A 301 -24.61 -26.48 13.20
C TYR A 301 -24.62 -27.23 14.54
N ALA A 302 -25.79 -27.73 14.94
CA ALA A 302 -25.91 -28.72 16.00
C ALA A 302 -25.50 -30.13 15.52
N ASP A 303 -25.63 -30.39 14.22
CA ASP A 303 -25.03 -31.52 13.53
C ASP A 303 -24.64 -31.07 12.11
N ILE A 304 -23.33 -30.99 11.85
CA ILE A 304 -22.81 -30.61 10.54
C ILE A 304 -23.06 -31.68 9.47
N ALA A 305 -23.14 -32.96 9.85
CA ALA A 305 -23.27 -34.06 8.91
C ALA A 305 -24.64 -34.10 8.23
N THR A 306 -25.70 -33.68 8.94
CA THR A 306 -27.02 -33.39 8.37
C THR A 306 -27.26 -31.92 8.03
N ARG A 307 -26.30 -31.03 8.33
CA ARG A 307 -26.40 -29.55 8.27
C ARG A 307 -27.58 -29.00 9.07
N SER A 308 -27.90 -29.64 10.19
CA SER A 308 -28.91 -29.19 11.15
C SER A 308 -28.38 -27.96 11.91
N ARG A 309 -28.99 -26.78 11.70
CA ARG A 309 -28.54 -25.51 12.30
C ARG A 309 -28.60 -25.57 13.83
N ALA A 310 -27.66 -24.90 14.49
CA ALA A 310 -27.69 -24.75 15.94
C ALA A 310 -28.91 -23.94 16.42
N ALA A 311 -29.29 -24.14 17.69
CA ALA A 311 -30.33 -23.33 18.32
C ALA A 311 -29.93 -21.83 18.29
N ASN A 312 -30.92 -20.95 18.13
CA ASN A 312 -30.74 -19.49 18.03
C ASN A 312 -29.85 -18.99 16.88
N THR A 313 -29.36 -19.88 16.00
CA THR A 313 -28.70 -19.48 14.75
C THR A 313 -29.74 -19.26 13.67
N LEU A 314 -30.04 -17.98 13.44
CA LEU A 314 -31.11 -17.50 12.57
C LEU A 314 -30.60 -17.40 11.12
N GLU A 315 -31.43 -17.76 10.14
CA GLU A 315 -31.10 -17.65 8.71
C GLU A 315 -31.76 -16.39 8.12
N PHE A 316 -30.97 -15.51 7.49
CA PHE A 316 -31.44 -14.23 6.93
C PHE A 316 -31.05 -14.07 5.47
N ARG A 317 -31.72 -13.16 4.75
CA ARG A 317 -31.39 -12.84 3.36
C ARG A 317 -31.42 -11.32 3.14
N PRO A 318 -30.34 -10.70 2.62
CA PRO A 318 -30.35 -9.30 2.22
C PRO A 318 -31.31 -9.08 1.04
N ALA A 319 -32.02 -7.95 1.03
CA ALA A 319 -32.88 -7.53 -0.08
C ALA A 319 -32.11 -7.37 -1.40
N TYR A 320 -30.84 -6.92 -1.33
CA TYR A 320 -29.94 -6.77 -2.47
C TYR A 320 -28.64 -7.52 -2.18
N GLU A 321 -28.35 -8.56 -2.94
CA GLU A 321 -27.19 -9.42 -2.69
C GLU A 321 -25.91 -8.91 -3.38
N LEU A 322 -24.79 -9.08 -2.67
CA LEU A 322 -23.44 -8.98 -3.23
C LEU A 322 -23.22 -10.09 -4.28
N TRP A 323 -22.83 -9.70 -5.48
CA TRP A 323 -22.41 -10.57 -6.57
C TRP A 323 -21.17 -11.37 -6.16
N SER A 324 -21.05 -12.59 -6.69
CA SER A 324 -19.93 -13.50 -6.48
C SER A 324 -19.97 -14.55 -7.60
N ASP A 325 -19.90 -14.10 -8.85
CA ASP A 325 -19.80 -14.93 -10.06
C ASP A 325 -20.82 -16.08 -10.14
N GLY A 326 -22.09 -15.77 -9.83
CA GLY A 326 -23.18 -16.74 -9.82
C GLY A 326 -23.24 -17.68 -8.60
N ALA A 327 -22.27 -17.65 -7.69
CA ALA A 327 -22.28 -18.48 -6.49
C ALA A 327 -23.48 -18.13 -5.58
N SER A 328 -24.31 -19.14 -5.34
CA SER A 328 -25.48 -19.08 -4.46
C SER A 328 -25.05 -19.03 -2.99
N LYS A 329 -25.78 -18.29 -2.15
CA LYS A 329 -25.33 -17.91 -0.80
C LYS A 329 -26.43 -18.11 0.24
N ARG A 330 -26.10 -18.74 1.37
CA ARG A 330 -26.94 -18.78 2.59
C ARG A 330 -26.24 -18.01 3.69
N ARG A 331 -26.99 -17.23 4.48
CA ARG A 331 -26.41 -16.35 5.51
C ARG A 331 -27.11 -16.56 6.84
N PHE A 332 -26.31 -16.58 7.91
CA PHE A 332 -26.75 -16.90 9.24
C PHE A 332 -26.25 -15.86 10.24
N VAL A 333 -27.01 -15.61 11.29
CA VAL A 333 -26.61 -14.79 12.43
C VAL A 333 -26.98 -15.52 13.72
N TYR A 334 -26.03 -15.56 14.65
CA TYR A 334 -26.28 -15.87 16.04
C TYR A 334 -26.21 -14.54 16.81
N LEU A 335 -27.31 -14.20 17.48
CA LEU A 335 -27.38 -13.07 18.40
C LEU A 335 -27.29 -13.63 19.83
N PRO A 336 -26.34 -13.15 20.67
CA PRO A 336 -26.22 -13.57 22.05
C PRO A 336 -27.52 -13.37 22.81
N ARG A 337 -27.93 -14.36 23.59
CA ARG A 337 -29.07 -14.24 24.50
C ARG A 337 -28.84 -13.09 25.47
N CYS A 338 -29.93 -12.56 26.02
CA CYS A 338 -29.88 -11.48 27.01
C CYS A 338 -29.33 -10.14 26.46
N SER A 339 -29.09 -10.04 25.15
CA SER A 339 -28.57 -8.84 24.47
C SER A 339 -29.54 -8.32 23.41
N THR A 340 -29.29 -7.12 22.89
CA THR A 340 -30.01 -6.54 21.74
C THR A 340 -29.00 -5.88 20.80
N VAL A 341 -29.35 -5.81 19.51
CA VAL A 341 -28.67 -4.98 18.52
C VAL A 341 -29.13 -3.56 18.74
N ASP A 342 -28.20 -2.63 18.95
CA ASP A 342 -28.56 -1.22 19.03
C ASP A 342 -28.73 -0.64 17.62
N THR A 343 -29.95 -0.19 17.36
CA THR A 343 -30.41 0.42 16.11
C THR A 343 -30.82 1.88 16.35
N SER A 344 -30.19 2.55 17.32
CA SER A 344 -30.33 3.98 17.59
C SER A 344 -29.88 4.82 16.39
N ASP A 345 -28.74 4.46 15.80
CA ASP A 345 -28.39 4.75 14.41
C ASP A 345 -28.98 3.63 13.51
N MET A 346 -29.79 4.00 12.52
CA MET A 346 -30.38 3.05 11.57
C MET A 346 -29.47 2.75 10.38
N ASP A 347 -28.48 3.59 10.12
CA ASP A 347 -27.48 3.42 9.07
C ASP A 347 -26.25 2.64 9.55
N HIS A 348 -25.95 2.66 10.86
CA HIS A 348 -24.83 1.91 11.47
C HIS A 348 -25.25 1.16 12.74
N TRP A 349 -25.76 -0.06 12.58
CA TRP A 349 -26.20 -0.92 13.70
C TRP A 349 -25.03 -1.41 14.56
N SER A 350 -25.12 -1.23 15.87
CA SER A 350 -24.12 -1.72 16.83
C SER A 350 -24.50 -3.10 17.35
N LEU A 351 -23.65 -4.09 17.03
CA LEU A 351 -23.90 -5.51 17.28
C LEU A 351 -23.28 -5.95 18.62
N PRO A 352 -23.99 -6.71 19.47
CA PRO A 352 -23.50 -7.10 20.79
C PRO A 352 -22.31 -8.07 20.74
N VAL A 353 -21.50 -8.08 21.80
CA VAL A 353 -20.32 -8.97 21.94
C VAL A 353 -20.76 -10.43 22.03
N GLY A 354 -20.12 -11.31 21.28
CA GLY A 354 -20.51 -12.71 21.04
C GLY A 354 -21.34 -12.92 19.76
N THR A 355 -21.71 -11.85 19.05
CA THR A 355 -22.45 -11.97 17.78
C THR A 355 -21.59 -12.66 16.72
N ARG A 356 -22.15 -13.69 16.09
CA ARG A 356 -21.50 -14.45 15.01
C ARG A 356 -22.34 -14.39 13.74
N PHE A 357 -21.68 -14.26 12.61
CA PHE A 357 -22.27 -14.34 11.28
C PHE A 357 -21.59 -15.44 10.48
N TRP A 358 -22.37 -16.14 9.66
CA TRP A 358 -21.83 -17.09 8.68
C TRP A 358 -22.39 -16.85 7.29
N LYS A 359 -21.60 -17.20 6.27
CA LYS A 359 -21.98 -17.13 4.85
C LYS A 359 -21.50 -18.40 4.14
N GLU A 360 -22.40 -19.38 3.95
CA GLU A 360 -22.14 -20.60 3.14
C GLU A 360 -22.29 -20.25 1.65
N PHE A 361 -21.31 -20.62 0.84
CA PHE A 361 -21.32 -20.44 -0.61
C PHE A 361 -21.45 -21.78 -1.35
N ARG A 362 -22.17 -21.74 -2.47
CA ARG A 362 -22.30 -22.83 -3.43
C ARG A 362 -22.15 -22.32 -4.86
N ALA A 363 -20.98 -22.57 -5.44
CA ALA A 363 -20.68 -22.37 -6.85
C ALA A 363 -20.89 -23.68 -7.63
N GLU A 364 -21.43 -23.58 -8.84
CA GLU A 364 -21.63 -24.73 -9.75
C GLU A 364 -22.38 -25.94 -9.12
N GLY A 365 -23.20 -25.66 -8.09
CA GLY A 365 -23.94 -26.63 -7.28
C GLY A 365 -23.16 -27.23 -6.09
N VAL A 366 -21.82 -27.18 -6.13
CA VAL A 366 -20.90 -27.70 -5.11
C VAL A 366 -20.83 -26.75 -3.91
N ALA A 367 -20.78 -27.28 -2.69
CA ALA A 367 -20.44 -26.46 -1.52
C ALA A 367 -18.92 -26.22 -1.50
N VAL A 368 -18.53 -24.94 -1.59
CA VAL A 368 -17.13 -24.51 -1.75
C VAL A 368 -16.56 -24.02 -0.43
N GLU A 369 -17.19 -23.03 0.20
CA GLU A 369 -16.75 -22.46 1.48
C GLU A 369 -17.90 -22.08 2.43
N THR A 370 -17.54 -21.83 3.68
CA THR A 370 -18.32 -21.03 4.62
C THR A 370 -17.40 -20.00 5.27
N ARG A 371 -17.76 -18.72 5.27
CA ARG A 371 -17.02 -17.68 6.05
C ARG A 371 -17.68 -17.45 7.40
N LEU A 372 -16.87 -17.23 8.43
CA LEU A 372 -17.25 -16.79 9.78
C LEU A 372 -16.86 -15.32 9.97
N ILE A 373 -17.70 -14.59 10.72
CA ILE A 373 -17.35 -13.30 11.31
C ILE A 373 -17.83 -13.32 12.77
N HIS A 374 -16.97 -13.04 13.74
CA HIS A 374 -17.29 -13.11 15.17
C HIS A 374 -16.84 -11.83 15.89
N ARG A 375 -17.77 -11.13 16.55
CA ARG A 375 -17.44 -10.03 17.45
C ARG A 375 -17.04 -10.58 18.82
N PHE A 376 -15.77 -10.92 19.01
CA PHE A 376 -15.30 -11.57 20.25
C PHE A 376 -15.14 -10.60 21.43
N GLY A 377 -15.07 -9.28 21.20
CA GLY A 377 -14.82 -8.29 22.26
C GLY A 377 -15.55 -6.95 22.13
N PRO A 378 -15.45 -6.07 23.14
CA PRO A 378 -16.18 -4.81 23.24
C PRO A 378 -15.57 -3.65 22.43
N GLY A 379 -14.34 -3.78 21.91
CA GLY A 379 -13.70 -2.80 21.03
C GLY A 379 -14.37 -2.67 19.66
N ILE A 380 -13.94 -1.66 18.91
CA ILE A 380 -14.45 -1.39 17.54
C ILE A 380 -13.88 -2.35 16.50
N ASP A 381 -12.68 -2.89 16.76
CA ASP A 381 -11.95 -3.82 15.89
C ASP A 381 -11.80 -5.23 16.49
N ASP A 382 -12.54 -5.53 17.57
CA ASP A 382 -12.58 -6.84 18.25
C ASP A 382 -13.42 -7.85 17.44
N TRP A 383 -13.02 -8.05 16.19
CA TRP A 383 -13.70 -8.82 15.16
C TRP A 383 -12.77 -9.84 14.53
N LEU A 384 -13.10 -11.10 14.73
CA LEU A 384 -12.49 -12.24 14.06
C LEU A 384 -13.19 -12.46 12.70
N PHE A 385 -12.40 -12.70 11.65
CA PHE A 385 -12.84 -13.14 10.33
C PHE A 385 -12.15 -14.48 10.02
N ALA A 386 -12.84 -15.39 9.34
CA ALA A 386 -12.24 -16.65 8.88
C ALA A 386 -12.99 -17.22 7.67
N ALA A 387 -12.30 -18.02 6.86
CA ALA A 387 -12.88 -18.79 5.76
C ALA A 387 -12.61 -20.29 5.96
N TYR A 388 -13.61 -21.13 5.65
CA TYR A 388 -13.55 -22.59 5.80
C TYR A 388 -13.86 -23.28 4.48
N ALA A 389 -12.93 -24.08 3.95
CA ALA A 389 -13.12 -24.85 2.71
C ALA A 389 -13.79 -26.21 2.99
N TRP A 390 -14.86 -26.55 2.25
CA TRP A 390 -15.62 -27.79 2.44
C TRP A 390 -14.88 -29.02 1.89
N ASP A 391 -14.57 -30.00 2.74
CA ASP A 391 -13.93 -31.27 2.34
C ASP A 391 -15.01 -32.36 2.07
N PRO A 392 -15.12 -32.87 0.82
CA PRO A 392 -16.12 -33.88 0.47
C PRO A 392 -15.84 -35.26 1.07
N SER A 393 -14.61 -35.53 1.54
CA SER A 393 -14.21 -36.79 2.18
C SER A 393 -14.43 -36.80 3.69
N ARG A 394 -14.56 -35.64 4.33
CA ARG A 394 -14.66 -35.48 5.80
C ARG A 394 -16.02 -34.98 6.29
N ASN A 395 -16.90 -34.51 5.40
CA ASN A 395 -18.25 -33.99 5.71
C ASN A 395 -18.26 -32.79 6.69
N ASP A 396 -17.20 -32.00 6.67
CA ASP A 396 -16.94 -30.79 7.47
C ASP A 396 -16.24 -29.76 6.56
N ALA A 397 -15.95 -28.56 7.06
CA ALA A 397 -15.12 -27.58 6.40
C ALA A 397 -13.99 -27.11 7.32
N PHE A 398 -12.79 -26.93 6.76
CA PHE A 398 -11.56 -26.65 7.51
C PHE A 398 -11.05 -25.25 7.22
N LEU A 399 -10.50 -24.60 8.24
CA LEU A 399 -9.93 -23.25 8.16
C LEU A 399 -8.91 -23.15 7.02
N VAL A 400 -9.03 -22.08 6.21
CA VAL A 400 -8.08 -21.75 5.13
C VAL A 400 -7.65 -20.28 5.26
N GLU A 401 -6.49 -20.08 5.89
CA GLU A 401 -5.95 -18.74 6.17
C GLU A 401 -5.44 -18.07 4.88
N GLU A 402 -4.69 -18.80 4.06
CA GLU A 402 -4.11 -18.36 2.78
C GLU A 402 -5.07 -18.55 1.58
N GLY A 403 -6.36 -18.75 1.81
CA GLY A 403 -7.37 -18.88 0.76
C GLY A 403 -7.23 -20.15 -0.10
N VAL A 404 -8.00 -20.21 -1.19
CA VAL A 404 -8.00 -21.29 -2.20
C VAL A 404 -8.50 -20.72 -3.54
N GLU A 405 -7.64 -20.70 -4.57
CA GLU A 405 -8.01 -20.40 -5.96
C GLU A 405 -8.81 -21.55 -6.59
N ASP A 406 -9.74 -21.25 -7.50
CA ASP A 406 -10.57 -22.21 -8.26
C ASP A 406 -11.20 -23.29 -7.34
N ALA A 407 -11.73 -22.87 -6.19
CA ALA A 407 -11.98 -23.78 -5.08
C ALA A 407 -12.94 -24.91 -5.44
N ARG A 408 -12.54 -26.14 -5.10
CA ARG A 408 -13.21 -27.42 -5.47
C ARG A 408 -13.30 -27.68 -6.98
N GLY A 409 -12.52 -26.99 -7.81
CA GLY A 409 -12.59 -27.07 -9.28
C GLY A 409 -13.76 -26.28 -9.86
N THR A 410 -14.17 -25.21 -9.17
CA THR A 410 -15.20 -24.25 -9.61
C THR A 410 -14.58 -22.86 -9.64
N ARG A 411 -15.12 -21.94 -10.44
CA ARG A 411 -14.58 -20.56 -10.59
C ARG A 411 -14.82 -19.64 -9.38
N HIS A 412 -14.87 -20.18 -8.17
CA HIS A 412 -15.15 -19.43 -6.95
C HIS A 412 -13.96 -19.51 -6.03
N ASP A 413 -13.24 -18.40 -5.90
CA ASP A 413 -12.11 -18.28 -5.00
C ASP A 413 -12.56 -18.12 -3.54
N ILE A 414 -11.85 -18.80 -2.65
CA ILE A 414 -11.90 -18.54 -1.23
C ILE A 414 -10.80 -17.51 -0.94
N PRO A 415 -11.13 -16.26 -0.59
CA PRO A 415 -10.12 -15.24 -0.30
C PRO A 415 -9.40 -15.55 1.00
N ARG A 416 -8.22 -14.97 1.17
CA ARG A 416 -7.43 -15.14 2.39
C ARG A 416 -8.15 -14.47 3.56
N THR A 417 -7.87 -14.97 4.76
CA THR A 417 -8.43 -14.40 6.00
C THR A 417 -7.98 -12.94 6.20
N ALA A 418 -6.79 -12.57 5.73
CA ALA A 418 -6.33 -11.18 5.68
C ALA A 418 -7.17 -10.27 4.76
N ASP A 419 -7.59 -10.75 3.59
CA ASP A 419 -8.30 -9.96 2.57
C ASP A 419 -9.73 -9.58 3.00
N CYS A 420 -10.31 -10.33 3.95
CA CYS A 420 -11.63 -10.01 4.53
C CYS A 420 -11.70 -8.58 5.09
N TRP A 421 -10.60 -8.04 5.62
CA TRP A 421 -10.55 -6.67 6.14
C TRP A 421 -10.66 -5.59 5.05
N GLU A 422 -10.31 -5.87 3.79
CA GLU A 422 -10.47 -4.89 2.71
C GLU A 422 -11.96 -4.60 2.45
N CYS A 423 -12.81 -5.63 2.50
CA CYS A 423 -14.26 -5.52 2.38
C CYS A 423 -14.95 -5.05 3.67
N HIS A 424 -14.54 -5.60 4.82
CA HIS A 424 -15.29 -5.45 6.07
C HIS A 424 -14.81 -4.29 6.96
N GLY A 425 -13.55 -3.85 6.84
CA GLY A 425 -13.00 -2.74 7.62
C GLY A 425 -13.51 -1.34 7.22
N LYS A 426 -14.29 -1.23 6.13
CA LYS A 426 -14.75 0.04 5.53
C LYS A 426 -16.13 0.49 6.02
N LEU A 427 -16.65 -0.13 7.08
CA LEU A 427 -17.94 0.16 7.72
C LEU A 427 -17.84 -0.03 9.25
N PRO A 428 -18.33 0.90 10.08
CA PRO A 428 -18.31 0.78 11.55
C PRO A 428 -18.92 -0.52 12.08
N GLU A 429 -20.01 -0.99 11.47
CA GLU A 429 -20.73 -2.21 11.85
C GLU A 429 -20.02 -3.52 11.44
N ARG A 430 -18.93 -3.42 10.66
CA ARG A 430 -18.11 -4.53 10.11
C ARG A 430 -18.84 -5.64 9.32
N ILE A 431 -20.16 -5.61 9.19
CA ILE A 431 -20.97 -6.65 8.55
C ILE A 431 -21.60 -6.17 7.23
N LEU A 432 -21.48 -6.98 6.18
CA LEU A 432 -22.04 -6.71 4.86
C LEU A 432 -23.39 -7.42 4.67
N GLY A 433 -24.45 -6.65 4.42
CA GLY A 433 -25.79 -7.17 4.13
C GLY A 433 -26.71 -7.39 5.34
N PHE A 434 -26.30 -7.03 6.56
CA PHE A 434 -27.14 -7.03 7.75
C PHE A 434 -27.30 -5.59 8.26
N SER A 435 -28.24 -4.85 7.68
CA SER A 435 -28.50 -3.44 7.98
C SER A 435 -29.98 -3.12 7.79
N ALA A 436 -30.40 -1.92 8.23
CA ALA A 436 -31.80 -1.50 8.10
C ALA A 436 -32.35 -1.57 6.67
N LEU A 437 -31.59 -1.07 5.69
CA LEU A 437 -31.98 -1.10 4.28
C LEU A 437 -32.07 -2.54 3.76
N GLN A 438 -31.09 -3.37 4.12
CA GLN A 438 -30.97 -4.74 3.61
C GLN A 438 -31.98 -5.72 4.21
N LEU A 439 -32.47 -5.47 5.43
CA LEU A 439 -33.46 -6.30 6.11
C LEU A 439 -34.89 -5.75 6.02
N SER A 440 -35.13 -4.70 5.23
CA SER A 440 -36.47 -4.09 5.04
C SER A 440 -37.21 -4.63 3.81
N HIS A 441 -37.50 -5.93 3.85
CA HIS A 441 -38.24 -6.66 2.81
C HIS A 441 -39.17 -7.71 3.44
N ASP A 442 -40.18 -8.15 2.69
CA ASP A 442 -41.13 -9.20 3.11
C ASP A 442 -40.75 -10.59 2.52
N GLY A 443 -39.43 -10.83 2.41
CA GLY A 443 -38.86 -12.05 1.82
C GLY A 443 -38.57 -13.17 2.83
N PRO A 444 -37.98 -14.30 2.37
CA PRO A 444 -37.65 -15.43 3.23
C PRO A 444 -36.42 -15.17 4.11
N GLY A 445 -36.42 -15.76 5.30
CA GLY A 445 -35.41 -15.56 6.36
C GLY A 445 -35.84 -14.51 7.38
N GLU A 446 -34.96 -14.19 8.33
CA GLU A 446 -35.17 -13.07 9.25
C GLU A 446 -35.11 -11.73 8.51
N THR A 447 -35.99 -10.81 8.91
CA THR A 447 -36.11 -9.44 8.40
C THR A 447 -36.16 -8.48 9.60
N MET A 448 -36.04 -7.17 9.37
CA MET A 448 -36.19 -6.17 10.44
C MET A 448 -37.55 -6.33 11.15
N ALA A 449 -38.59 -6.75 10.42
CA ALA A 449 -39.93 -6.95 10.96
C ALA A 449 -40.11 -8.26 11.76
N SER A 450 -39.26 -9.28 11.60
CA SER A 450 -39.23 -10.44 12.52
C SER A 450 -38.32 -10.18 13.71
N LEU A 451 -37.10 -9.66 13.49
CA LEU A 451 -36.15 -9.29 14.57
C LEU A 451 -36.76 -8.30 15.57
N SER A 452 -37.45 -7.25 15.08
CA SER A 452 -38.15 -6.30 15.94
C SER A 452 -39.32 -6.93 16.73
N ARG A 453 -40.04 -7.90 16.16
CA ARG A 453 -41.10 -8.64 16.87
C ARG A 453 -40.55 -9.64 17.89
N ALA A 454 -39.34 -10.15 17.66
CA ALA A 454 -38.62 -11.03 18.59
C ALA A 454 -37.90 -10.25 19.71
N GLY A 455 -37.91 -8.91 19.67
CA GLY A 455 -37.27 -8.06 20.69
C GLY A 455 -35.77 -7.85 20.50
N TRP A 456 -35.19 -8.22 19.35
CA TRP A 456 -33.75 -8.17 19.11
C TRP A 456 -33.18 -6.77 18.83
N LEU A 457 -34.01 -5.76 18.56
CA LEU A 457 -33.58 -4.41 18.14
C LEU A 457 -34.01 -3.37 19.18
N THR A 458 -33.15 -2.42 19.53
CA THR A 458 -33.45 -1.36 20.53
C THR A 458 -34.54 -0.39 20.07
N VAL A 459 -34.62 -0.07 18.78
CA VAL A 459 -35.61 0.87 18.21
C VAL A 459 -36.60 0.15 17.31
N PRO A 460 -37.92 0.20 17.60
CA PRO A 460 -38.94 -0.42 16.75
C PRO A 460 -39.03 0.23 15.35
N ARG A 461 -38.84 -0.60 14.31
CA ARG A 461 -39.07 -0.37 12.87
C ARG A 461 -39.49 1.05 12.43
N PRO A 462 -38.58 1.83 11.82
CA PRO A 462 -38.96 2.94 10.96
C PRO A 462 -39.81 2.45 9.77
N ARG A 463 -40.87 3.18 9.41
CA ARG A 463 -41.77 2.78 8.32
C ARG A 463 -41.18 3.15 6.96
N GLY A 464 -41.15 2.18 6.03
CA GLY A 464 -40.89 2.45 4.62
C GLY A 464 -39.43 2.56 4.20
N VAL A 465 -38.47 2.07 5.00
CA VAL A 465 -37.06 1.99 4.63
C VAL A 465 -36.89 1.13 3.36
N ARG A 466 -36.39 1.74 2.29
CA ARG A 466 -36.07 1.11 0.98
C ARG A 466 -35.25 2.10 0.14
N PRO A 467 -34.57 1.67 -0.93
CA PRO A 467 -33.99 2.59 -1.90
C PRO A 467 -35.05 3.56 -2.49
N PRO A 468 -34.71 4.85 -2.69
CA PRO A 468 -35.65 5.83 -3.20
C PRO A 468 -35.86 5.73 -4.72
N GLY A 469 -36.96 6.30 -5.20
CA GLY A 469 -37.35 6.30 -6.62
C GLY A 469 -38.48 5.31 -6.92
N ASP A 470 -38.57 4.92 -8.20
CA ASP A 470 -39.45 3.85 -8.67
C ASP A 470 -38.76 2.47 -8.59
N ALA A 471 -39.35 1.44 -9.21
CA ALA A 471 -38.81 0.08 -9.17
C ALA A 471 -37.45 -0.08 -9.88
N GLU A 472 -37.16 0.76 -10.88
CA GLU A 472 -35.94 0.68 -11.68
C GLU A 472 -34.79 1.40 -10.97
N ALA A 473 -35.05 2.63 -10.51
CA ALA A 473 -34.12 3.36 -9.65
C ALA A 473 -33.82 2.58 -8.35
N ALA A 474 -34.83 1.97 -7.72
CA ALA A 474 -34.62 1.15 -6.53
C ALA A 474 -33.82 -0.14 -6.80
N ALA A 475 -33.94 -0.73 -8.00
CA ALA A 475 -33.12 -1.87 -8.39
C ALA A 475 -31.64 -1.47 -8.59
N ALA A 476 -31.39 -0.41 -9.38
CA ALA A 476 -30.04 0.09 -9.64
C ALA A 476 -29.33 0.60 -8.38
N LEU A 477 -30.00 1.44 -7.60
CA LEU A 477 -29.44 2.02 -6.37
C LEU A 477 -29.25 0.97 -5.28
N GLY A 478 -30.16 0.01 -5.14
CA GLY A 478 -30.02 -1.12 -4.22
C GLY A 478 -28.87 -2.05 -4.59
N TYR A 479 -28.71 -2.35 -5.90
CA TYR A 479 -27.56 -3.09 -6.42
C TYR A 479 -26.24 -2.36 -6.12
N LEU A 480 -26.16 -1.06 -6.41
CA LEU A 480 -24.97 -0.24 -6.17
C LEU A 480 -24.65 -0.05 -4.68
N HIS A 481 -25.65 -0.01 -3.80
CA HIS A 481 -25.45 -0.06 -2.35
C HIS A 481 -24.83 -1.40 -1.92
N ALA A 482 -25.39 -2.53 -2.36
CA ALA A 482 -24.93 -3.86 -1.97
C ALA A 482 -23.53 -4.21 -2.50
N ASN A 483 -23.24 -3.85 -3.76
CA ASN A 483 -22.05 -4.29 -4.49
C ASN A 483 -20.90 -3.28 -4.45
N CYS A 484 -21.20 -1.98 -4.41
CA CYS A 484 -20.18 -0.92 -4.42
C CYS A 484 -20.13 -0.14 -3.11
N GLY A 485 -21.25 0.01 -2.38
CA GLY A 485 -21.38 0.92 -1.23
C GLY A 485 -20.43 0.62 -0.06
N ASN A 486 -19.90 -0.60 0.03
CA ASN A 486 -18.91 -0.98 1.03
C ASN A 486 -17.57 -0.25 0.82
N CYS A 487 -17.18 -0.01 -0.44
CA CYS A 487 -15.99 0.77 -0.81
C CYS A 487 -16.32 2.23 -1.19
N HIS A 488 -17.58 2.48 -1.59
CA HIS A 488 -18.12 3.75 -2.05
C HIS A 488 -19.05 4.36 -0.99
N ASN A 489 -18.48 4.79 0.14
CA ASN A 489 -19.20 5.51 1.22
C ASN A 489 -18.35 6.66 1.80
N SER A 490 -18.85 7.35 2.81
CA SER A 490 -18.17 8.48 3.49
C SER A 490 -16.79 8.13 4.07
N THR A 491 -16.58 6.90 4.54
CA THR A 491 -15.29 6.38 5.04
C THR A 491 -14.47 5.63 3.98
N GLY A 492 -15.12 5.22 2.89
CA GLY A 492 -14.50 4.56 1.74
C GLY A 492 -13.59 5.48 0.92
N VAL A 493 -12.72 4.88 0.09
CA VAL A 493 -11.68 5.59 -0.69
C VAL A 493 -12.19 6.17 -2.01
N ALA A 494 -13.39 5.79 -2.46
CA ALA A 494 -13.91 6.22 -3.76
C ALA A 494 -14.60 7.60 -3.72
N THR A 495 -14.35 8.40 -4.76
CA THR A 495 -14.92 9.76 -4.92
C THR A 495 -16.35 9.75 -5.46
N LEU A 496 -16.75 8.69 -6.17
CA LEU A 496 -18.15 8.28 -6.33
C LEU A 496 -18.55 7.53 -5.05
N ARG A 497 -19.68 7.88 -4.46
CA ARG A 497 -20.28 7.16 -3.33
C ARG A 497 -21.57 6.48 -3.80
N THR A 498 -21.88 5.31 -3.28
CA THR A 498 -23.07 4.52 -3.66
C THR A 498 -23.79 3.86 -2.48
N ARG A 499 -23.28 3.97 -1.24
CA ARG A 499 -24.02 3.54 -0.05
C ARG A 499 -25.20 4.48 0.17
N LEU A 500 -26.40 3.97 -0.13
CA LEU A 500 -27.66 4.53 0.34
C LEU A 500 -27.70 4.58 1.87
N LEU A 501 -28.31 5.66 2.38
CA LEU A 501 -28.66 5.88 3.78
C LEU A 501 -30.19 5.83 3.96
N VAL A 502 -30.65 5.49 5.17
CA VAL A 502 -32.08 5.43 5.54
C VAL A 502 -32.78 6.79 5.40
N ALA A 503 -32.03 7.89 5.50
CA ALA A 503 -32.53 9.24 5.27
C ALA A 503 -32.74 9.62 3.78
N ASN A 504 -32.24 8.84 2.80
CA ASN A 504 -32.42 9.16 1.38
C ASN A 504 -33.87 8.88 0.93
N THR A 505 -34.63 9.94 0.65
CA THR A 505 -36.06 9.85 0.30
C THR A 505 -36.37 10.10 -1.17
N THR A 506 -35.45 10.72 -1.92
CA THR A 506 -35.51 10.84 -3.40
C THR A 506 -34.20 10.36 -4.03
N VAL A 507 -34.21 10.06 -5.33
CA VAL A 507 -33.00 9.64 -6.07
C VAL A 507 -31.92 10.72 -6.01
N GLU A 508 -32.32 11.97 -6.20
CA GLU A 508 -31.47 13.16 -6.18
C GLU A 508 -30.86 13.43 -4.80
N SER A 509 -31.51 12.97 -3.73
CA SER A 509 -30.99 13.03 -2.36
C SER A 509 -29.90 11.99 -2.05
N THR A 510 -29.65 11.04 -2.96
CA THR A 510 -28.63 9.99 -2.75
C THR A 510 -27.22 10.48 -3.06
N ASP A 511 -26.26 10.00 -2.29
CA ASP A 511 -24.82 10.19 -2.57
C ASP A 511 -24.43 9.62 -3.96
N THR A 512 -25.14 8.59 -4.46
CA THR A 512 -25.00 8.06 -5.82
C THR A 512 -25.32 9.09 -6.90
N TYR A 513 -26.36 9.89 -6.69
CA TYR A 513 -26.73 10.94 -7.63
C TYR A 513 -25.78 12.14 -7.50
N THR A 514 -25.62 12.68 -6.28
CA THR A 514 -24.87 13.92 -6.03
C THR A 514 -23.36 13.80 -6.33
N THR A 515 -22.77 12.61 -6.20
CA THR A 515 -21.34 12.37 -6.50
C THR A 515 -21.09 11.69 -7.85
N GLY A 516 -22.14 11.36 -8.60
CA GLY A 516 -22.07 10.59 -9.84
C GLY A 516 -22.62 11.30 -11.08
N VAL A 517 -23.83 11.86 -11.00
CA VAL A 517 -24.57 12.34 -12.17
C VAL A 517 -24.02 13.69 -12.64
N GLY A 518 -23.50 13.72 -13.88
CA GLY A 518 -22.87 14.91 -14.45
C GLY A 518 -21.50 15.25 -13.84
N VAL A 519 -20.93 14.38 -13.02
CA VAL A 519 -19.63 14.60 -12.36
C VAL A 519 -18.52 13.91 -13.15
N THR A 520 -17.46 14.63 -13.52
CA THR A 520 -16.30 14.10 -14.26
C THR A 520 -15.61 12.95 -13.49
N PRO A 521 -15.18 11.86 -14.15
CA PRO A 521 -14.36 10.83 -13.53
C PRO A 521 -12.98 11.38 -13.12
N SER A 522 -12.37 10.79 -12.09
CA SER A 522 -11.00 11.11 -11.66
C SER A 522 -9.92 10.31 -12.43
N PHE A 523 -10.28 9.79 -13.60
CA PHE A 523 -9.42 9.04 -14.52
C PHE A 523 -9.93 9.28 -15.95
N TRP A 524 -9.06 9.12 -16.94
CA TRP A 524 -9.41 9.28 -18.36
C TRP A 524 -9.56 7.91 -19.03
N GLU A 525 -10.65 7.71 -19.74
CA GLU A 525 -10.94 6.54 -20.58
C GLU A 525 -11.66 7.02 -21.83
N SER A 526 -11.25 6.53 -23.01
CA SER A 526 -11.84 6.96 -24.29
C SER A 526 -13.33 6.62 -24.35
N GLY A 527 -14.16 7.62 -24.65
CA GLY A 527 -15.62 7.51 -24.68
C GLY A 527 -16.33 7.73 -23.33
N VAL A 528 -15.62 7.86 -22.21
CA VAL A 528 -16.23 8.19 -20.92
C VAL A 528 -16.29 9.71 -20.72
N VAL A 529 -17.48 10.22 -20.36
CA VAL A 529 -17.70 11.67 -20.17
C VAL A 529 -17.90 12.01 -18.69
N HIS A 530 -18.76 11.26 -17.99
CA HIS A 530 -19.02 11.43 -16.55
C HIS A 530 -18.97 10.08 -15.82
N ARG A 531 -18.94 10.12 -14.49
CA ARG A 531 -19.11 8.95 -13.62
C ARG A 531 -20.45 8.27 -13.91
N ILE A 532 -21.50 9.08 -14.01
CA ILE A 532 -22.81 8.76 -14.59
C ILE A 532 -23.19 9.91 -15.54
N THR A 533 -23.39 9.63 -16.81
CA THR A 533 -23.94 10.55 -17.81
C THR A 533 -25.44 10.27 -17.94
N ALA A 534 -26.27 11.22 -17.50
CA ALA A 534 -27.73 11.05 -17.55
C ALA A 534 -28.24 10.92 -19.00
N GLY A 535 -28.97 9.85 -19.29
CA GLY A 535 -29.44 9.50 -20.64
C GLY A 535 -28.36 8.88 -21.54
N ASP A 536 -27.20 8.50 -21.00
CA ASP A 536 -26.15 7.80 -21.76
C ASP A 536 -25.38 6.78 -20.88
N PRO A 537 -25.81 5.52 -20.84
CA PRO A 537 -25.10 4.43 -20.17
C PRO A 537 -23.74 4.11 -20.82
N ALA A 538 -23.53 4.36 -22.12
CA ALA A 538 -22.30 4.02 -22.81
C ALA A 538 -21.16 4.99 -22.42
N SER A 539 -21.47 6.28 -22.29
CA SER A 539 -20.57 7.34 -21.82
C SER A 539 -20.47 7.45 -20.30
N SER A 540 -20.96 6.45 -19.56
CA SER A 540 -20.99 6.41 -18.09
C SER A 540 -19.89 5.51 -17.52
N ALA A 541 -18.98 6.09 -16.74
CA ALA A 541 -17.83 5.38 -16.17
C ALA A 541 -18.24 4.16 -15.33
N VAL A 542 -19.34 4.24 -14.56
CA VAL A 542 -19.78 3.12 -13.71
C VAL A 542 -20.17 1.89 -14.53
N VAL A 543 -20.85 2.08 -15.66
CA VAL A 543 -21.29 1.01 -16.57
C VAL A 543 -20.07 0.36 -17.23
N ARG A 544 -19.15 1.17 -17.76
CA ARG A 544 -17.88 0.71 -18.34
C ARG A 544 -17.08 -0.14 -17.34
N ARG A 545 -16.90 0.35 -16.11
CA ARG A 545 -16.14 -0.35 -15.06
C ARG A 545 -16.83 -1.62 -14.54
N MET A 546 -18.16 -1.66 -14.51
CA MET A 546 -18.92 -2.86 -14.17
C MET A 546 -18.84 -3.95 -15.24
N ALA A 547 -18.75 -3.57 -16.52
CA ALA A 547 -18.75 -4.50 -17.66
C ALA A 547 -17.39 -5.18 -17.92
N HIS A 548 -16.28 -4.51 -17.65
CA HIS A 548 -14.93 -5.05 -17.91
C HIS A 548 -14.40 -5.88 -16.74
N ARG A 549 -13.48 -6.81 -17.04
CA ARG A 549 -12.76 -7.67 -16.09
C ARG A 549 -11.27 -7.77 -16.46
N GLY A 550 -10.44 -8.18 -15.52
CA GLY A 550 -8.98 -8.30 -15.70
C GLY A 550 -8.27 -6.95 -15.87
N THR A 551 -8.79 -5.87 -15.28
CA THR A 551 -8.15 -4.54 -15.33
C THR A 551 -8.18 -3.85 -13.96
N ARG A 552 -7.17 -3.01 -13.69
CA ARG A 552 -7.12 -2.16 -12.48
C ARG A 552 -8.30 -1.17 -12.35
N ALA A 553 -9.11 -1.03 -13.41
CA ALA A 553 -10.31 -0.21 -13.42
C ALA A 553 -11.63 -1.00 -13.22
N GLN A 554 -11.61 -2.33 -13.04
CA GLN A 554 -12.86 -3.10 -12.87
C GLN A 554 -13.65 -2.69 -11.61
N MET A 555 -14.96 -2.98 -11.59
CA MET A 555 -15.86 -2.80 -10.44
C MET A 555 -16.82 -4.00 -10.29
N PRO A 556 -16.87 -4.66 -9.11
CA PRO A 556 -15.96 -4.50 -7.96
C PRO A 556 -14.50 -4.84 -8.34
N SER A 557 -13.53 -4.33 -7.60
CA SER A 557 -12.10 -4.55 -7.88
C SER A 557 -11.61 -5.95 -7.52
N ILE A 558 -12.29 -6.61 -6.58
CA ILE A 558 -11.90 -7.86 -5.92
C ILE A 558 -13.08 -8.82 -5.81
N GLY A 559 -12.83 -10.14 -5.84
CA GLY A 559 -13.83 -11.18 -5.61
C GLY A 559 -14.93 -11.28 -6.68
N SER A 560 -14.63 -10.92 -7.92
CA SER A 560 -15.49 -11.18 -9.09
C SER A 560 -14.72 -11.04 -10.40
N ASP A 561 -14.61 -12.14 -11.13
CA ASP A 561 -14.00 -12.27 -12.45
C ASP A 561 -15.03 -12.40 -13.58
N VAL A 562 -16.32 -12.47 -13.23
CA VAL A 562 -17.44 -12.47 -14.17
C VAL A 562 -18.28 -11.19 -14.01
N ALA A 563 -18.59 -10.53 -15.13
CA ALA A 563 -19.49 -9.38 -15.14
C ALA A 563 -20.94 -9.80 -14.81
N ASP A 564 -21.55 -9.19 -13.79
CA ASP A 564 -22.97 -9.36 -13.49
C ASP A 564 -23.81 -8.69 -14.59
N ALA A 565 -24.29 -9.48 -15.54
CA ALA A 565 -25.13 -9.01 -16.64
C ALA A 565 -26.49 -8.44 -16.17
N ALA A 566 -27.02 -8.91 -15.02
CA ALA A 566 -28.28 -8.42 -14.47
C ALA A 566 -28.08 -7.09 -13.73
N GLY A 567 -27.02 -6.99 -12.93
CA GLY A 567 -26.59 -5.74 -12.29
C GLY A 567 -26.25 -4.66 -13.32
N LEU A 568 -25.52 -5.03 -14.39
CA LEU A 568 -25.20 -4.14 -15.50
C LEU A 568 -26.45 -3.65 -16.24
N ALA A 569 -27.41 -4.55 -16.51
CA ALA A 569 -28.68 -4.17 -17.13
C ALA A 569 -29.51 -3.22 -16.25
N ALA A 570 -29.63 -3.51 -14.95
CA ALA A 570 -30.38 -2.66 -14.02
C ALA A 570 -29.79 -1.25 -13.88
N VAL A 571 -28.46 -1.15 -13.72
CA VAL A 571 -27.77 0.15 -13.63
C VAL A 571 -27.82 0.90 -14.97
N SER A 572 -27.72 0.20 -16.11
CA SER A 572 -27.81 0.84 -17.42
C SER A 572 -29.21 1.40 -17.72
N ALA A 573 -30.27 0.64 -17.42
CA ALA A 573 -31.65 1.10 -17.61
C ALA A 573 -31.94 2.38 -16.80
N TRP A 574 -31.62 2.37 -15.50
CA TRP A 574 -31.79 3.54 -14.65
C TRP A 574 -31.07 4.79 -15.19
N ILE A 575 -29.84 4.62 -15.71
CA ILE A 575 -29.04 5.72 -16.28
C ILE A 575 -29.66 6.25 -17.59
N ASP A 576 -30.21 5.38 -18.43
CA ASP A 576 -30.95 5.75 -19.65
C ASP A 576 -32.22 6.57 -19.31
N GLY A 577 -32.90 6.22 -18.21
CA GLY A 577 -34.04 6.96 -17.67
C GLY A 577 -33.72 8.31 -16.99
N LEU A 578 -32.44 8.60 -16.67
CA LEU A 578 -32.04 9.85 -16.04
C LEU A 578 -32.14 11.05 -16.99
N ARG A 579 -32.75 12.14 -16.53
CA ARG A 579 -32.78 13.41 -17.26
C ARG A 579 -31.51 14.23 -17.02
N PRO A 580 -30.93 14.87 -18.05
CA PRO A 580 -29.83 15.82 -17.87
C PRO A 580 -30.19 16.97 -16.91
N PRO A 581 -29.27 17.45 -16.07
CA PRO A 581 -29.47 18.65 -15.25
C PRO A 581 -29.82 19.88 -16.10
N ALA A 582 -30.74 20.70 -15.60
CA ALA A 582 -31.24 21.88 -16.32
C ALA A 582 -30.15 22.96 -16.47
N GLY A 583 -29.48 22.96 -17.62
CA GLY A 583 -28.40 23.89 -17.98
C GLY A 583 -27.69 23.52 -19.28
N ALA A 584 -27.61 22.22 -19.61
CA ALA A 584 -26.96 21.73 -20.83
C ALA A 584 -27.85 21.83 -22.10
N ALA A 585 -28.28 23.05 -22.45
CA ALA A 585 -29.05 23.32 -23.67
C ALA A 585 -28.24 24.19 -24.65
N GLY A 586 -27.61 23.57 -25.66
CA GLY A 586 -26.60 24.25 -26.48
C GLY A 586 -26.40 23.68 -27.89
N GLY A 587 -27.46 23.69 -28.72
CA GLY A 587 -27.35 23.50 -30.17
C GLY A 587 -27.26 22.04 -30.64
N GLY A 588 -28.33 21.55 -31.25
CA GLY A 588 -28.33 20.28 -31.98
C GLY A 588 -28.91 20.44 -33.38
N SER A 589 -28.55 19.54 -34.30
CA SER A 589 -29.29 19.33 -35.54
C SER A 589 -29.17 17.87 -36.00
N SER A 590 -30.31 17.32 -36.42
CA SER A 590 -30.48 15.96 -36.91
C SER A 590 -29.71 15.66 -38.20
N GLY A 591 -29.17 14.44 -38.32
CA GLY A 591 -28.67 13.86 -39.58
C GLY A 591 -28.57 12.34 -39.46
N ALA A 592 -28.87 11.61 -40.53
CA ALA A 592 -28.93 10.15 -40.52
C ALA A 592 -28.06 9.50 -41.61
N ALA A 593 -27.70 8.24 -41.36
CA ALA A 593 -27.23 7.22 -42.32
C ALA A 593 -25.85 7.36 -42.99
N MET A 594 -25.04 6.32 -42.74
CA MET A 594 -24.25 5.53 -43.71
C MET A 594 -23.13 6.15 -44.59
N SER A 595 -21.98 5.48 -44.50
CA SER A 595 -21.09 5.05 -45.62
C SER A 595 -20.02 5.97 -46.22
N SER A 596 -18.77 5.55 -45.94
CA SER A 596 -17.68 5.31 -46.93
C SER A 596 -16.82 6.48 -47.48
N ALA A 597 -15.72 6.08 -48.14
CA ALA A 597 -14.82 6.83 -49.02
C ALA A 597 -13.75 7.79 -48.41
N SER A 598 -12.60 7.20 -48.09
CA SER A 598 -11.24 7.60 -48.53
C SER A 598 -11.01 8.93 -49.30
N ALA A 599 -9.94 9.67 -48.96
CA ALA A 599 -8.75 9.87 -49.83
C ALA A 599 -7.76 10.97 -49.36
N SER A 600 -6.47 10.74 -49.62
CA SER A 600 -5.29 11.56 -49.28
C SER A 600 -5.10 12.85 -50.11
N SER A 601 -4.41 13.86 -49.54
CA SER A 601 -3.20 14.53 -50.11
C SER A 601 -2.71 15.67 -49.20
N VAL A 602 -1.45 15.68 -48.72
CA VAL A 602 -0.21 16.23 -49.34
C VAL A 602 -0.19 17.76 -49.51
N GLY A 603 0.74 18.43 -48.80
CA GLY A 603 1.15 19.82 -49.00
C GLY A 603 2.37 20.17 -48.12
N ALA A 604 3.44 20.72 -48.70
CA ALA A 604 4.74 20.91 -48.03
C ALA A 604 5.49 22.17 -48.53
N SER A 605 6.67 22.46 -47.94
CA SER A 605 7.54 23.65 -48.18
C SER A 605 7.07 24.91 -47.42
N SER A 606 7.91 25.86 -46.98
CA SER A 606 9.37 26.10 -46.95
C SER A 606 9.58 27.38 -46.11
N ALA A 607 10.71 27.83 -45.53
CA ALA A 607 12.11 27.46 -45.30
C ALA A 607 12.86 28.81 -45.05
N SER A 608 14.15 28.83 -44.66
CA SER A 608 15.00 30.02 -44.33
C SER A 608 14.60 30.78 -43.04
N ALA A 609 15.46 31.19 -42.08
CA ALA A 609 16.92 31.47 -41.99
C ALA A 609 17.37 32.86 -42.52
N SER A 610 18.40 33.55 -42.01
CA SER A 610 19.53 33.12 -41.14
C SER A 610 20.30 34.30 -40.49
N SER A 611 21.04 34.03 -39.40
CA SER A 611 22.30 34.71 -38.96
C SER A 611 22.28 36.22 -38.60
N GLY A 612 23.27 36.80 -37.91
CA GLY A 612 24.56 36.26 -37.44
C GLY A 612 25.19 37.08 -36.30
N ALA A 613 26.43 36.75 -35.91
CA ALA A 613 27.07 37.21 -34.66
C ALA A 613 28.15 38.31 -34.82
N GLY A 614 28.54 38.92 -33.71
CA GLY A 614 29.71 39.82 -33.58
C GLY A 614 30.11 39.96 -32.10
N ALA A 615 31.40 40.15 -31.80
CA ALA A 615 31.93 40.12 -30.43
C ALA A 615 33.06 41.12 -30.19
N GLY A 616 33.28 41.49 -28.91
CA GLY A 616 34.57 41.97 -28.41
C GLY A 616 34.56 43.20 -27.49
N GLY A 617 35.31 43.11 -26.39
CA GLY A 617 36.23 44.20 -26.02
C GLY A 617 36.06 44.92 -24.67
N ALA A 618 37.07 44.72 -23.81
CA ALA A 618 37.70 45.71 -22.91
C ALA A 618 37.05 46.15 -21.58
N ASP A 619 37.94 46.23 -20.58
CA ASP A 619 37.90 46.93 -19.28
C ASP A 619 39.23 47.74 -19.20
N PRO A 620 39.32 48.93 -18.58
CA PRO A 620 39.92 48.97 -17.23
C PRO A 620 39.52 50.17 -16.30
N GLY A 621 39.21 49.85 -15.03
CA GLY A 621 40.12 50.19 -13.91
C GLY A 621 39.97 51.49 -13.05
N THR A 622 40.71 51.47 -11.92
CA THR A 622 40.96 52.52 -10.88
C THR A 622 39.82 52.83 -9.88
N GLY A 623 40.08 53.05 -8.57
CA GLY A 623 41.32 52.86 -7.79
C GLY A 623 41.25 53.32 -6.30
N SER A 624 42.23 52.91 -5.48
CA SER A 624 42.78 53.55 -4.25
C SER A 624 41.84 54.27 -3.25
N SER A 625 41.74 53.94 -1.94
CA SER A 625 42.74 54.17 -0.85
C SER A 625 41.99 54.41 0.49
N SER A 626 42.55 54.47 1.72
CA SER A 626 43.73 53.87 2.40
C SER A 626 43.69 54.19 3.93
N SER A 627 44.66 53.65 4.70
CA SER A 627 44.99 53.97 6.12
C SER A 627 44.03 53.49 7.25
N GLY A 628 44.50 53.20 8.48
CA GLY A 628 45.89 52.95 8.92
C GLY A 628 46.18 53.12 10.43
N ALA A 629 46.84 52.12 11.05
CA ALA A 629 47.42 52.11 12.43
C ALA A 629 46.44 52.28 13.62
N GLY A 630 46.76 51.89 14.87
CA GLY A 630 47.91 51.14 15.39
C GLY A 630 48.27 51.53 16.84
N GLY A 631 48.63 50.57 17.71
CA GLY A 631 49.05 50.82 19.11
C GLY A 631 48.79 49.63 20.05
N ALA A 632 49.57 49.49 21.13
CA ALA A 632 49.53 48.30 22.00
C ALA A 632 49.99 48.55 23.46
N GLY A 633 49.64 47.63 24.37
CA GLY A 633 50.42 47.33 25.59
C GLY A 633 49.71 47.51 26.95
N GLY A 634 50.08 46.67 27.93
CA GLY A 634 49.76 46.83 29.36
C GLY A 634 48.77 45.80 29.93
N ALA A 635 49.03 45.26 31.13
CA ALA A 635 48.20 44.25 31.78
C ALA A 635 48.25 44.33 33.33
N GLY A 636 47.18 43.87 34.01
CA GLY A 636 47.20 43.50 35.44
C GLY A 636 45.88 43.71 36.21
N GLY A 637 45.51 42.77 37.09
CA GLY A 637 44.75 43.12 38.31
C GLY A 637 43.30 42.64 38.53
N ALA A 638 43.02 41.33 38.41
CA ALA A 638 42.05 40.55 39.23
C ALA A 638 40.65 41.11 39.65
N SER A 639 39.60 40.49 39.08
CA SER A 639 38.40 39.90 39.75
C SER A 639 37.40 40.75 40.59
N PRO A 640 36.12 40.32 40.71
CA PRO A 640 35.28 39.57 39.75
C PRO A 640 33.92 40.28 39.53
N GLY A 641 33.61 40.68 38.30
CA GLY A 641 32.31 41.30 38.01
C GLY A 641 31.97 41.33 36.53
N GLY A 642 30.66 41.24 36.23
CA GLY A 642 30.05 41.55 34.94
C GLY A 642 30.77 41.01 33.70
N GLY A 643 30.52 39.76 33.33
CA GLY A 643 30.95 39.22 32.05
C GLY A 643 30.26 39.91 30.86
N SER A 644 30.79 41.06 30.45
CA SER A 644 30.38 41.79 29.25
C SER A 644 30.74 40.94 28.02
N GLY A 645 29.78 40.15 27.54
CA GLY A 645 29.97 39.34 26.33
C GLY A 645 30.37 40.23 25.16
N GLY A 646 31.51 39.94 24.54
CA GLY A 646 31.93 40.61 23.32
C GLY A 646 30.82 40.47 22.27
N ALA A 647 30.30 41.59 21.77
CA ALA A 647 29.17 41.58 20.87
C ALA A 647 29.54 40.86 19.56
N CYS A 648 29.00 39.66 19.36
CA CYS A 648 29.28 38.82 18.19
C CYS A 648 28.84 39.52 16.90
N SER A 649 29.82 40.02 16.14
CA SER A 649 29.63 40.69 14.85
C SER A 649 29.35 39.67 13.74
N GLY A 650 28.09 39.23 13.62
CA GLY A 650 27.62 38.38 12.54
C GLY A 650 27.28 36.94 12.96
N VAL A 651 27.56 35.99 12.05
CA VAL A 651 27.41 34.54 12.23
C VAL A 651 28.82 33.95 12.38
N PRO A 652 29.09 33.08 13.37
CA PRO A 652 30.40 32.42 13.49
C PRO A 652 30.57 31.38 12.37
N ARG A 653 31.81 31.01 12.04
CA ARG A 653 32.05 29.93 11.06
C ARG A 653 31.63 28.58 11.65
N LEU A 654 30.78 27.83 10.94
CA LEU A 654 30.17 26.56 11.39
C LEU A 654 30.70 25.34 10.63
N LYS A 655 30.58 24.15 11.23
CA LYS A 655 30.81 22.83 10.61
C LYS A 655 29.79 21.80 11.12
N LEU A 656 29.65 20.71 10.39
CA LEU A 656 28.93 19.51 10.82
C LEU A 656 29.92 18.48 11.37
N THR A 657 29.69 18.01 12.60
CA THR A 657 30.45 16.93 13.25
C THR A 657 29.55 15.70 13.35
N GLN A 658 29.92 14.60 12.69
CA GLN A 658 29.12 13.37 12.68
C GLN A 658 29.07 12.74 14.09
N ILE A 659 27.87 12.42 14.57
CA ILE A 659 27.66 11.75 15.87
C ILE A 659 27.06 10.34 15.73
N ALA A 660 26.38 10.06 14.62
CA ALA A 660 25.88 8.73 14.29
C ALA A 660 25.77 8.55 12.77
N SER A 661 25.78 7.29 12.32
CA SER A 661 25.66 6.89 10.92
C SER A 661 25.20 5.44 10.82
N GLY A 662 24.61 5.06 9.68
CA GLY A 662 24.06 3.72 9.47
C GLY A 662 22.65 3.54 10.03
N LEU A 663 21.92 4.65 10.19
CA LEU A 663 20.51 4.68 10.58
C LEU A 663 19.61 4.45 9.35
N GLU A 664 18.44 3.87 9.54
CA GLU A 664 17.51 3.51 8.45
C GLU A 664 16.49 4.64 8.20
N ALA A 665 16.77 5.48 7.20
CA ALA A 665 15.93 6.64 6.81
C ALA A 665 15.47 7.49 8.00
N PRO A 666 16.39 8.11 8.78
CA PRO A 666 16.03 8.83 9.99
C PRO A 666 15.31 10.16 9.66
N LEU A 667 14.23 10.44 10.38
CA LEU A 667 13.35 11.59 10.14
C LEU A 667 13.28 12.59 11.29
N PHE A 668 13.72 12.26 12.50
CA PHE A 668 13.64 13.18 13.65
C PHE A 668 14.67 12.83 14.73
N LEU A 669 15.12 13.84 15.48
CA LEU A 669 15.96 13.67 16.68
C LEU A 669 15.42 14.56 17.81
N THR A 670 15.29 14.01 19.02
CA THR A 670 14.93 14.77 20.22
C THR A 670 15.55 14.16 21.49
N SER A 671 15.53 14.90 22.59
CA SER A 671 15.97 14.45 23.92
C SER A 671 14.91 14.74 24.98
N PRO A 672 14.75 13.89 26.02
CA PRO A 672 13.86 14.20 27.12
C PRO A 672 14.30 15.46 27.89
N PRO A 673 13.35 16.25 28.46
CA PRO A 673 13.68 17.42 29.27
C PRO A 673 14.68 17.12 30.39
N GLY A 674 15.85 17.76 30.34
CA GLY A 674 16.94 17.60 31.30
C GLY A 674 17.85 16.38 31.10
N ASP A 675 17.53 15.47 30.19
CA ASP A 675 18.30 14.25 29.93
C ASP A 675 19.47 14.52 28.97
N ARG A 676 20.65 14.75 29.53
CA ARG A 676 21.87 15.12 28.78
C ARG A 676 22.69 13.94 28.26
N SER A 677 22.32 12.70 28.59
CA SER A 677 23.02 11.51 28.09
C SER A 677 22.31 10.86 26.91
N ARG A 678 21.01 11.08 26.70
CA ARG A 678 20.21 10.28 25.75
C ARG A 678 19.47 11.09 24.70
N MET A 679 19.85 10.88 23.45
CA MET A 679 19.13 11.35 22.25
C MET A 679 18.40 10.19 21.60
N PHE A 680 17.20 10.46 21.08
CA PHE A 680 16.30 9.49 20.47
C PHE A 680 16.09 9.88 19.01
N VAL A 681 16.37 8.95 18.10
CA VAL A 681 16.30 9.16 16.65
C VAL A 681 15.22 8.28 16.05
N LEU A 682 14.30 8.86 15.29
CA LEU A 682 13.19 8.15 14.66
C LEU A 682 13.61 7.70 13.27
N GLU A 683 13.54 6.39 13.04
CA GLU A 683 13.71 5.74 11.73
C GLU A 683 12.33 5.48 11.13
N LYS A 684 12.17 5.85 9.85
CA LYS A 684 10.88 6.03 9.17
C LYS A 684 9.93 4.85 9.29
N ASP A 685 10.41 3.61 9.22
CA ASP A 685 9.56 2.42 9.22
C ASP A 685 8.92 2.09 10.58
N GLY A 686 9.38 2.71 11.67
CA GLY A 686 8.80 2.53 13.00
C GLY A 686 9.78 2.10 14.09
N VAL A 687 11.06 2.48 13.98
CA VAL A 687 12.07 2.22 15.02
C VAL A 687 12.47 3.53 15.69
N VAL A 688 12.67 3.52 17.00
CA VAL A 688 13.32 4.61 17.73
C VAL A 688 14.69 4.12 18.18
N ARG A 689 15.76 4.65 17.58
CA ARG A 689 17.14 4.40 17.99
C ARG A 689 17.50 5.25 19.20
N LEU A 690 18.33 4.69 20.08
CA LEU A 690 18.91 5.38 21.22
C LEU A 690 20.39 5.68 20.95
N ILE A 691 20.77 6.95 21.02
CA ILE A 691 22.17 7.36 21.19
C ILE A 691 22.34 7.71 22.67
N LYS A 692 23.24 7.03 23.35
CA LYS A 692 23.50 7.18 24.79
C LYS A 692 24.98 7.48 25.03
N ASP A 693 25.26 8.57 25.75
CA ASP A 693 26.60 9.07 26.07
C ASP A 693 27.49 9.21 24.82
N GLY A 694 26.88 9.62 23.70
CA GLY A 694 27.52 9.76 22.38
C GLY A 694 27.62 8.47 21.55
N VAL A 695 27.13 7.33 22.05
CA VAL A 695 27.22 6.01 21.39
C VAL A 695 25.85 5.53 20.94
N LEU A 696 25.69 5.25 19.65
CA LEU A 696 24.50 4.58 19.10
C LEU A 696 24.38 3.16 19.68
N GLN A 697 23.26 2.87 20.34
CA GLN A 697 23.02 1.59 20.98
C GLN A 697 22.58 0.52 19.97
N ALA A 698 23.03 -0.72 20.20
CA ALA A 698 22.67 -1.87 19.36
C ALA A 698 21.17 -2.19 19.45
N THR A 699 20.64 -2.25 20.68
CA THR A 699 19.20 -2.37 20.94
C THR A 699 18.50 -1.02 20.71
N PRO A 700 17.41 -0.96 19.93
CA PRO A 700 16.60 0.25 19.83
C PRO A 700 15.82 0.53 21.13
N PHE A 701 15.40 1.77 21.33
CA PHE A 701 14.46 2.12 22.40
C PHE A 701 13.07 1.51 22.14
N LEU A 702 12.63 1.48 20.88
CA LEU A 702 11.33 0.95 20.46
C LEU A 702 11.42 0.39 19.04
N ASP A 703 10.72 -0.71 18.77
CA ASP A 703 10.46 -1.22 17.42
C ASP A 703 8.97 -1.57 17.32
N ILE A 704 8.24 -0.84 16.48
CA ILE A 704 6.80 -0.95 16.21
C ILE A 704 6.52 -1.01 14.70
N ARG A 705 7.52 -1.48 13.93
CA ARG A 705 7.43 -1.67 12.48
C ARG A 705 6.25 -2.56 12.12
N GLY A 706 5.33 -2.06 11.29
CA GLY A 706 4.26 -2.86 10.71
C GLY A 706 4.75 -3.70 9.54
N GLY A 707 5.44 -3.06 8.60
CA GLY A 707 5.90 -3.63 7.34
C GLY A 707 5.79 -2.60 6.22
N THR A 708 6.41 -2.88 5.07
CA THR A 708 6.52 -1.96 3.92
C THR A 708 5.28 -1.90 3.02
N SER A 709 4.14 -2.41 3.49
CA SER A 709 2.84 -2.35 2.79
C SER A 709 1.73 -1.92 3.75
N CYS A 710 0.66 -1.33 3.21
CA CYS A 710 -0.51 -0.90 3.97
C CYS A 710 -1.79 -1.49 3.35
N PRO A 711 -2.40 -2.54 3.94
CA PRO A 711 -2.00 -3.25 5.16
C PRO A 711 -0.66 -4.03 5.03
N PRO A 712 0.04 -4.30 6.15
CA PRO A 712 1.20 -5.19 6.16
C PRO A 712 0.77 -6.65 5.93
N SER A 713 1.41 -7.35 5.01
CA SER A 713 1.10 -8.77 4.72
C SER A 713 1.47 -9.73 5.84
N ARG A 714 2.50 -9.39 6.64
CA ARG A 714 2.82 -10.03 7.92
C ARG A 714 3.53 -9.01 8.82
N PRO A 715 3.20 -8.89 10.11
CA PRO A 715 3.82 -7.89 10.97
C PRO A 715 5.31 -8.17 11.24
N ALA A 716 6.12 -7.12 11.12
CA ALA A 716 7.57 -7.17 11.38
C ALA A 716 7.94 -7.13 12.88
N SER A 717 7.07 -6.54 13.70
CA SER A 717 7.16 -6.47 15.16
C SER A 717 5.97 -7.18 15.82
N ALA A 718 6.05 -7.48 17.13
CA ALA A 718 4.93 -8.10 17.85
C ALA A 718 3.69 -7.19 17.96
N HIS A 719 3.89 -5.87 17.87
CA HIS A 719 2.85 -4.85 17.98
C HIS A 719 3.00 -3.83 16.84
N PRO A 720 2.54 -4.18 15.62
CA PRO A 720 2.68 -3.35 14.42
C PRO A 720 1.84 -2.07 14.54
N LEU A 721 2.48 -0.92 14.72
CA LEU A 721 1.78 0.38 14.76
C LEU A 721 2.02 1.22 13.51
N VAL A 722 3.21 1.16 12.91
CA VAL A 722 3.64 2.09 11.84
C VAL A 722 3.48 1.46 10.46
N CYS A 723 3.01 2.25 9.50
CA CYS A 723 2.73 1.83 8.12
C CYS A 723 3.49 2.70 7.11
N THR A 724 4.41 2.09 6.35
CA THR A 724 5.26 2.74 5.35
C THR A 724 5.05 2.11 3.96
N PRO A 725 4.05 2.59 3.18
CA PRO A 725 3.62 1.93 1.95
C PRO A 725 4.56 2.08 0.75
N SER A 726 5.63 2.87 0.90
CA SER A 726 6.72 3.02 -0.07
C SER A 726 7.88 3.78 0.61
N PRO A 727 9.15 3.49 0.28
CA PRO A 727 10.28 4.35 0.63
C PRO A 727 10.09 5.83 0.21
N THR A 728 9.28 6.10 -0.83
CA THR A 728 9.01 7.44 -1.37
C THR A 728 7.74 8.13 -0.84
N ALA A 729 6.89 7.44 -0.05
CA ALA A 729 5.76 8.09 0.62
C ALA A 729 6.28 9.02 1.74
N GLU A 730 5.54 10.05 2.17
CA GLU A 730 5.97 10.80 3.37
C GLU A 730 5.66 10.04 4.67
N GLY A 731 4.65 9.17 4.65
CA GLY A 731 4.22 8.39 5.81
C GLY A 731 5.32 7.53 6.43
N GLY A 732 5.18 7.29 7.73
CA GLY A 732 6.08 6.53 8.59
C GLY A 732 5.91 6.93 10.05
N LEU A 733 6.98 6.78 10.83
CA LEU A 733 7.16 7.35 12.17
C LEU A 733 7.81 8.73 12.04
N LEU A 734 7.05 9.79 12.32
CA LEU A 734 7.37 11.15 11.87
C LEU A 734 7.80 12.11 12.98
N GLY A 735 7.34 11.89 14.22
CA GLY A 735 7.65 12.77 15.35
C GLY A 735 7.45 12.12 16.71
N MET A 736 8.11 12.69 17.72
CA MET A 736 8.11 12.20 19.10
C MET A 736 8.18 13.36 20.08
N ALA A 737 7.40 13.30 21.17
CA ALA A 737 7.49 14.26 22.27
C ALA A 737 7.50 13.55 23.63
N PHE A 738 8.50 13.86 24.45
CA PHE A 738 8.56 13.43 25.84
C PHE A 738 7.72 14.35 26.73
N HIS A 739 7.04 13.80 27.74
CA HIS A 739 6.35 14.61 28.74
C HIS A 739 7.34 15.58 29.42
N PRO A 740 6.94 16.81 29.81
CA PRO A 740 7.76 17.72 30.62
C PRO A 740 8.29 17.06 31.91
N SER A 741 7.57 16.07 32.44
CA SER A 741 7.93 15.25 33.61
C SER A 741 8.38 13.81 33.26
N TYR A 742 8.87 13.54 32.06
CA TYR A 742 9.24 12.18 31.61
C TYR A 742 10.20 11.46 32.56
N ALA A 743 11.12 12.20 33.19
CA ALA A 743 12.07 11.65 34.17
C ALA A 743 11.38 10.89 35.32
N SER A 744 10.19 11.35 35.76
CA SER A 744 9.40 10.69 36.82
C SER A 744 8.28 9.80 36.29
N ASN A 745 7.54 10.21 35.24
CA ASN A 745 6.35 9.50 34.79
C ASN A 745 6.53 8.58 33.57
N GLY A 746 7.65 8.69 32.85
CA GLY A 746 7.98 7.82 31.71
C GLY A 746 7.09 7.98 30.47
N ARG A 747 6.18 8.96 30.42
CA ARG A 747 5.21 9.15 29.32
C ARG A 747 5.83 9.86 28.13
N PHE A 748 5.56 9.37 26.92
CA PHE A 748 5.91 10.03 25.67
C PHE A 748 4.82 9.80 24.62
N TRP A 749 4.84 10.60 23.55
CA TRP A 749 3.93 10.51 22.42
C TRP A 749 4.69 10.31 21.13
N LEU A 750 4.09 9.54 20.22
CA LEU A 750 4.55 9.37 18.83
C LEU A 750 3.50 9.87 17.85
N PHE A 751 3.95 10.44 16.75
CA PHE A 751 3.15 10.74 15.55
C PHE A 751 3.56 9.80 14.44
N TYR A 752 2.62 9.07 13.88
CA TYR A 752 2.88 8.10 12.81
C TYR A 752 1.65 7.88 11.91
N THR A 753 1.88 7.39 10.69
CA THR A 753 0.82 6.80 9.85
C THR A 753 0.53 5.38 10.33
N ALA A 754 -0.68 5.15 10.84
CA ALA A 754 -1.03 3.91 11.52
C ALA A 754 -1.26 2.74 10.57
N ALA A 755 -0.76 1.56 10.94
CA ALA A 755 -1.17 0.30 10.33
C ALA A 755 -2.51 -0.16 10.92
N PRO A 756 -3.43 -0.76 10.13
CA PRO A 756 -3.45 -0.84 8.67
C PRO A 756 -4.10 0.38 7.97
N SER A 757 -4.60 1.37 8.72
CA SER A 757 -5.54 2.39 8.22
C SER A 757 -4.91 3.46 7.33
N GLY A 758 -3.61 3.73 7.45
CA GLY A 758 -2.94 4.90 6.87
C GLY A 758 -3.30 6.22 7.56
N ASN A 759 -4.00 6.19 8.70
CA ASN A 759 -4.44 7.39 9.43
C ASN A 759 -3.26 8.07 10.13
N VAL A 760 -3.24 9.40 10.14
CA VAL A 760 -2.35 10.19 11.00
C VAL A 760 -2.77 9.97 12.45
N THR A 761 -1.90 9.33 13.23
CA THR A 761 -2.17 8.93 14.61
C THR A 761 -1.18 9.59 15.56
N ILE A 762 -1.70 10.11 16.68
CA ILE A 762 -0.91 10.58 17.82
C ILE A 762 -1.26 9.69 19.01
N ALA A 763 -0.28 8.99 19.59
CA ALA A 763 -0.53 8.01 20.64
C ALA A 763 0.41 8.14 21.85
N GLU A 764 -0.11 7.92 23.05
CA GLU A 764 0.63 7.84 24.31
C GLU A 764 1.27 6.45 24.47
N LEU A 765 2.58 6.43 24.74
CA LEU A 765 3.39 5.27 25.09
C LEU A 765 4.15 5.56 26.40
N ARG A 766 4.79 4.52 26.97
CA ARG A 766 5.61 4.63 28.19
C ARG A 766 6.95 3.93 28.04
N ARG A 767 7.98 4.43 28.72
CA ARG A 767 9.24 3.70 28.92
C ARG A 767 9.01 2.49 29.83
N SER A 768 9.83 1.44 29.69
CA SER A 768 9.79 0.31 30.62
C SER A 768 10.16 0.75 32.05
N ALA A 769 9.42 0.22 33.02
CA ALA A 769 9.68 0.47 34.44
C ALA A 769 10.95 -0.23 34.96
N SER A 770 11.40 -1.30 34.30
CA SER A 770 12.60 -2.06 34.67
C SER A 770 13.87 -1.62 33.93
N ASN A 771 13.73 -1.01 32.74
CA ASN A 771 14.83 -0.46 31.97
C ASN A 771 14.41 0.86 31.30
N PRO A 772 14.91 2.03 31.75
CA PRO A 772 14.51 3.32 31.20
C PRO A 772 15.03 3.58 29.76
N ASP A 773 15.95 2.75 29.27
CA ASP A 773 16.55 2.82 27.93
C ASP A 773 15.77 2.03 26.86
N VAL A 774 14.62 1.43 27.21
CA VAL A 774 13.65 0.85 26.27
C VAL A 774 12.21 1.27 26.61
N ALA A 775 11.32 1.16 25.63
CA ALA A 775 9.88 1.31 25.79
C ALA A 775 9.26 0.11 26.52
N ASP A 776 8.07 0.29 27.08
CA ASP A 776 7.18 -0.82 27.43
C ASP A 776 6.45 -1.26 26.16
N THR A 777 6.77 -2.46 25.69
CA THR A 777 6.17 -3.05 24.48
C THR A 777 5.20 -4.19 24.81
N SER A 778 4.61 -4.21 26.00
CA SER A 778 3.57 -5.18 26.33
C SER A 778 2.25 -4.86 25.61
N ALA A 779 1.50 -5.90 25.22
CA ALA A 779 0.24 -5.77 24.49
C ALA A 779 -0.81 -4.89 25.21
N ALA A 780 -0.78 -4.85 26.54
CA ALA A 780 -1.66 -4.02 27.36
C ALA A 780 -1.25 -2.52 27.41
N SER A 781 -0.10 -2.16 26.80
CA SER A 781 0.53 -0.85 26.88
C SER A 781 0.80 -0.19 25.51
N LEU A 782 0.53 -0.87 24.39
CA LEU A 782 0.82 -0.37 23.04
C LEU A 782 -0.43 -0.22 22.14
N PRO A 783 -0.88 1.02 21.86
CA PRO A 783 -0.62 2.25 22.61
C PRO A 783 -1.45 2.31 23.91
N VAL A 784 -0.99 3.07 24.90
CA VAL A 784 -1.75 3.31 26.15
C VAL A 784 -3.06 4.05 25.85
N ARG A 785 -3.04 4.97 24.88
CA ARG A 785 -4.20 5.74 24.39
C ARG A 785 -3.85 6.48 23.10
N LYS A 786 -4.75 6.53 22.12
CA LYS A 786 -4.68 7.49 21.00
C LYS A 786 -5.25 8.84 21.43
N LEU A 787 -4.55 9.94 21.15
CA LEU A 787 -5.04 11.31 21.29
C LEU A 787 -5.60 11.86 19.96
N LEU A 788 -5.13 11.31 18.83
CA LEU A 788 -5.66 11.58 17.49
C LEU A 788 -5.58 10.29 16.68
N ASP A 789 -6.59 10.04 15.86
CA ASP A 789 -6.62 9.00 14.82
C ASP A 789 -7.38 9.59 13.61
N ALA A 790 -6.67 10.41 12.84
CA ALA A 790 -7.24 11.24 11.78
C ALA A 790 -7.13 10.53 10.43
N ARG A 791 -8.27 10.34 9.75
CA ARG A 791 -8.30 9.88 8.36
C ARG A 791 -7.57 10.87 7.47
N HIS A 792 -6.40 10.47 6.97
CA HIS A 792 -5.56 11.29 6.11
C HIS A 792 -6.02 11.21 4.65
N GLY A 793 -5.93 10.01 4.05
CA GLY A 793 -6.38 9.74 2.68
C GLY A 793 -5.36 10.03 1.57
N GLY A 794 -4.28 10.74 1.87
CA GLY A 794 -3.12 10.95 0.99
C GLY A 794 -1.87 10.21 1.46
N TRP A 795 -0.99 9.85 0.51
CA TRP A 795 0.31 9.20 0.76
C TRP A 795 1.44 10.19 1.15
N ASN A 796 1.13 11.48 1.04
CA ASN A 796 2.01 12.63 1.21
C ASN A 796 1.23 13.80 1.86
N HIS A 797 1.94 14.82 2.29
CA HIS A 797 1.52 15.91 3.17
C HIS A 797 1.11 15.48 4.58
N ALA A 798 1.93 14.67 5.24
CA ALA A 798 1.61 14.15 6.58
C ALA A 798 1.86 15.16 7.72
N GLY A 799 2.74 16.16 7.51
CA GLY A 799 3.28 16.98 8.59
C GLY A 799 4.16 16.15 9.53
N GLY A 800 3.77 16.07 10.81
CA GLY A 800 4.25 15.01 11.70
C GLY A 800 5.14 15.43 12.86
N THR A 801 5.27 16.71 13.16
CA THR A 801 6.01 17.15 14.35
C THR A 801 5.16 17.02 15.61
N LEU A 802 5.81 16.68 16.73
CA LEU A 802 5.26 16.82 18.08
C LEU A 802 6.23 17.64 18.95
N ALA A 803 5.70 18.58 19.72
CA ALA A 803 6.46 19.29 20.75
C ALA A 803 5.54 19.74 21.89
N PHE A 804 6.06 19.80 23.11
CA PHE A 804 5.36 20.48 24.20
C PHE A 804 5.62 21.99 24.12
N GLY A 805 4.55 22.79 24.18
CA GLY A 805 4.63 24.24 24.23
C GLY A 805 5.08 24.76 25.59
N PRO A 806 5.41 26.06 25.68
CA PRO A 806 5.77 26.72 26.95
C PRO A 806 4.62 26.74 27.97
N ASP A 807 3.40 26.45 27.54
CA ASP A 807 2.19 26.30 28.37
C ASP A 807 1.99 24.88 28.94
N GLY A 808 2.84 23.91 28.57
CA GLY A 808 2.76 22.52 29.00
C GLY A 808 1.76 21.66 28.21
N HIS A 809 1.20 22.15 27.10
CA HIS A 809 0.33 21.36 26.21
C HIS A 809 1.10 20.78 25.02
N LEU A 810 0.60 19.67 24.46
CA LEU A 810 1.21 19.02 23.30
C LEU A 810 0.70 19.67 22.02
N TYR A 811 1.62 20.20 21.23
CA TYR A 811 1.34 20.70 19.90
C TYR A 811 1.70 19.65 18.85
N ALA A 812 0.96 19.62 17.74
CA ALA A 812 1.19 18.72 16.63
C ALA A 812 0.97 19.41 15.29
N SER A 813 1.80 19.12 14.28
CA SER A 813 1.59 19.59 12.91
C SER A 813 1.00 18.49 12.04
N VAL A 814 -0.09 18.79 11.34
CA VAL A 814 -0.79 17.85 10.46
C VAL A 814 -1.00 18.50 9.11
N GLY A 815 -0.48 17.90 8.04
CA GLY A 815 -0.67 18.42 6.67
C GLY A 815 -2.06 18.12 6.10
N ASP A 816 -2.28 18.58 4.87
CA ASP A 816 -3.59 18.65 4.21
C ASP A 816 -3.96 17.39 3.40
N ALA A 817 -3.14 16.33 3.49
CA ALA A 817 -3.26 15.08 2.75
C ALA A 817 -3.21 15.19 1.22
N ALA A 818 -2.61 16.27 0.68
CA ALA A 818 -2.32 16.43 -0.75
C ALA A 818 -3.53 16.31 -1.68
N VAL A 819 -4.71 16.68 -1.18
CA VAL A 819 -5.96 16.44 -1.91
C VAL A 819 -6.01 17.26 -3.21
N THR A 820 -6.46 16.61 -4.28
CA THR A 820 -6.58 17.22 -5.61
C THR A 820 -8.05 17.28 -6.03
N PRO A 821 -8.54 18.44 -6.54
CA PRO A 821 -7.84 19.71 -6.70
C PRO A 821 -7.57 20.42 -5.35
N TYR A 822 -6.50 21.22 -5.27
CA TYR A 822 -6.12 21.92 -4.02
C TYR A 822 -7.23 22.85 -3.48
N SER A 823 -8.15 23.29 -4.33
CA SER A 823 -9.33 24.07 -3.93
C SER A 823 -10.28 23.33 -2.97
N THR A 824 -10.17 22.00 -2.84
CA THR A 824 -10.85 21.20 -1.81
C THR A 824 -9.97 20.84 -0.61
N SER A 825 -8.81 21.50 -0.43
CA SER A 825 -7.93 21.28 0.73
C SER A 825 -8.66 21.44 2.06
N PRO A 826 -8.49 20.50 3.01
CA PRO A 826 -9.06 20.59 4.35
C PRO A 826 -8.39 21.67 5.22
N ALA A 827 -7.29 22.29 4.78
CA ALA A 827 -6.57 23.30 5.55
C ALA A 827 -7.47 24.46 6.02
N LYS A 828 -8.42 24.89 5.18
CA LYS A 828 -9.45 25.90 5.47
C LYS A 828 -10.70 25.38 6.20
N ASP A 829 -10.90 24.06 6.24
CA ASP A 829 -12.04 23.43 6.94
C ASP A 829 -11.69 23.29 8.43
N LEU A 830 -12.40 24.03 9.27
CA LEU A 830 -12.17 24.03 10.71
C LEU A 830 -12.74 22.80 11.43
N SER A 831 -13.56 21.98 10.78
CA SER A 831 -14.00 20.68 11.32
C SER A 831 -12.94 19.59 11.17
N SER A 832 -12.03 19.76 10.21
CA SER A 832 -10.95 18.82 9.92
C SER A 832 -9.68 19.12 10.74
N PRO A 833 -9.00 18.09 11.29
CA PRO A 833 -7.69 18.24 11.91
C PRO A 833 -6.54 18.39 10.89
N LEU A 834 -6.81 18.31 9.58
CA LEU A 834 -5.81 18.33 8.50
C LEU A 834 -5.47 19.74 8.01
N GLY A 835 -4.21 20.01 7.69
CA GLY A 835 -3.68 21.33 7.30
C GLY A 835 -3.68 22.34 8.45
N LYS A 836 -3.25 21.89 9.64
CA LYS A 836 -3.38 22.58 10.94
C LYS A 836 -2.10 22.50 11.79
N ILE A 837 -1.98 23.45 12.72
CA ILE A 837 -1.35 23.17 14.02
C ILE A 837 -2.47 22.81 15.01
N LEU A 838 -2.32 21.67 15.68
CA LEU A 838 -3.19 21.24 16.76
C LEU A 838 -2.51 21.48 18.12
N ARG A 839 -3.32 21.68 19.17
CA ARG A 839 -2.88 21.86 20.55
C ARG A 839 -3.78 21.07 21.49
N ILE A 840 -3.19 20.18 22.27
CA ILE A 840 -3.89 19.10 22.99
C ILE A 840 -3.45 19.07 24.46
N ASN A 841 -4.42 19.03 25.37
CA ASN A 841 -4.17 18.67 26.76
C ASN A 841 -3.98 17.15 26.83
N VAL A 842 -2.75 16.70 27.12
CA VAL A 842 -2.38 15.27 27.10
C VAL A 842 -2.98 14.44 28.23
N ASP A 843 -3.62 15.04 29.23
CA ASP A 843 -4.29 14.29 30.29
C ASP A 843 -5.77 14.06 29.94
N THR A 844 -6.47 15.07 29.42
CA THR A 844 -7.88 14.91 28.98
C THR A 844 -8.03 14.35 27.56
N GLY A 845 -7.03 14.56 26.69
CA GLY A 845 -7.14 14.31 25.26
C GLY A 845 -7.95 15.37 24.49
N LEU A 846 -8.30 16.48 25.13
CA LEU A 846 -9.12 17.55 24.55
C LEU A 846 -8.31 18.82 24.27
N GLY A 847 -8.89 19.73 23.48
CA GLY A 847 -8.34 21.07 23.27
C GLY A 847 -8.30 21.86 24.59
N PRO A 848 -7.16 22.46 24.98
CA PRO A 848 -7.12 23.36 26.12
C PRO A 848 -7.82 24.70 25.82
N SER A 849 -8.09 25.47 26.86
CA SER A 849 -8.61 26.83 26.72
C SER A 849 -7.68 27.69 25.84
N GLY A 850 -8.28 28.48 24.95
CA GLY A 850 -7.56 29.31 23.98
C GLY A 850 -7.44 28.70 22.57
N ASN A 851 -7.75 27.44 22.35
CA ASN A 851 -7.92 26.89 20.99
C ASN A 851 -9.05 27.60 20.21
N LEU A 852 -9.19 27.34 18.90
CA LEU A 852 -10.35 27.81 18.14
C LEU A 852 -11.64 27.17 18.68
N THR A 853 -12.71 27.96 18.72
CA THR A 853 -14.03 27.55 19.25
C THR A 853 -15.16 28.04 18.35
N GLY A 854 -16.12 27.18 18.06
CA GLY A 854 -17.33 27.50 17.30
C GLY A 854 -18.14 26.24 17.01
N GLU A 855 -19.37 26.41 16.53
CA GLU A 855 -20.14 25.28 16.00
C GLU A 855 -19.44 24.69 14.77
N GLY A 856 -19.30 23.37 14.70
CA GLY A 856 -18.56 22.67 13.65
C GLY A 856 -17.03 22.82 13.70
N VAL A 857 -16.46 23.55 14.67
CA VAL A 857 -15.00 23.68 14.82
C VAL A 857 -14.44 22.51 15.64
N ASN A 858 -13.37 21.89 15.11
CA ASN A 858 -12.63 20.86 15.83
C ASN A 858 -11.85 21.50 17.00
N PRO A 859 -12.12 21.09 18.26
CA PRO A 859 -11.57 21.77 19.42
C PRO A 859 -10.06 21.61 19.58
N LEU A 860 -9.42 20.68 18.85
CA LEU A 860 -7.96 20.51 18.88
C LEU A 860 -7.21 21.58 18.08
N VAL A 861 -7.88 22.35 17.22
CA VAL A 861 -7.21 23.30 16.31
C VAL A 861 -6.68 24.53 17.07
N TRP A 862 -5.38 24.76 16.94
CA TRP A 862 -4.71 26.00 17.33
C TRP A 862 -4.67 26.97 16.15
N ASP A 863 -4.11 26.53 15.02
CA ASP A 863 -4.01 27.31 13.77
C ASP A 863 -4.41 26.49 12.55
N HIS A 864 -4.73 27.16 11.45
CA HIS A 864 -5.21 26.53 10.21
C HIS A 864 -4.67 27.20 8.94
N GLY A 865 -5.02 26.64 7.77
CA GLY A 865 -4.59 27.19 6.48
C GLY A 865 -3.12 26.89 6.15
N LEU A 866 -2.61 25.75 6.61
CA LEU A 866 -1.26 25.23 6.30
C LEU A 866 -1.36 24.06 5.31
N ARG A 867 -0.32 23.83 4.51
CA ARG A 867 -0.28 22.78 3.47
C ARG A 867 0.34 21.48 3.98
N ASN A 868 1.64 21.49 4.26
CA ASN A 868 2.41 20.40 4.82
C ASN A 868 3.44 20.96 5.82
N PRO A 869 3.02 21.33 7.04
CA PRO A 869 3.88 21.88 8.08
C PRO A 869 4.82 20.79 8.61
N TRP A 870 5.92 20.56 7.89
CA TRP A 870 6.83 19.43 8.06
C TRP A 870 7.55 19.49 9.41
N ARG A 871 8.16 20.64 9.74
CA ARG A 871 8.76 20.88 11.07
C ARG A 871 8.32 22.21 11.66
N PHE A 872 8.02 22.17 12.95
CA PHE A 872 7.90 23.37 13.77
C PHE A 872 8.78 23.26 15.03
N SER A 873 9.09 24.39 15.65
CA SER A 873 9.74 24.43 16.97
C SER A 873 9.28 25.64 17.78
N PHE A 874 9.40 25.55 19.10
CA PHE A 874 9.30 26.70 20.00
C PHE A 874 10.70 27.21 20.36
N ASP A 875 10.91 28.52 20.38
CA ASP A 875 12.07 29.09 21.07
C ASP A 875 11.91 28.83 22.57
N ARG A 876 12.75 27.93 23.13
CA ARG A 876 12.79 27.58 24.57
C ARG A 876 12.89 28.77 25.53
N ARG A 877 13.23 29.98 25.05
CA ARG A 877 13.37 31.20 25.86
C ARG A 877 12.20 32.19 25.72
N THR A 878 11.62 32.35 24.54
CA THR A 878 10.52 33.33 24.31
C THR A 878 9.15 32.67 24.21
N GLY A 879 9.08 31.41 23.79
CA GLY A 879 7.84 30.71 23.49
C GLY A 879 7.30 30.97 22.08
N ASP A 880 8.03 31.70 21.23
CA ASP A 880 7.64 31.96 19.84
C ASP A 880 7.68 30.65 19.02
N LEU A 881 6.68 30.47 18.16
CA LEU A 881 6.45 29.27 17.36
C LEU A 881 6.91 29.51 15.92
N TYR A 882 7.87 28.71 15.45
CA TYR A 882 8.42 28.75 14.10
C TYR A 882 7.87 27.54 13.33
N ILE A 883 7.19 27.75 12.20
CA ILE A 883 6.55 26.71 11.39
C ILE A 883 7.14 26.77 9.98
N ALA A 884 7.80 25.70 9.55
CA ALA A 884 8.17 25.51 8.15
C ALA A 884 7.05 24.75 7.44
N ASP A 885 6.44 25.38 6.44
CA ASP A 885 5.34 24.81 5.65
C ASP A 885 5.79 24.61 4.21
N VAL A 886 5.69 23.36 3.74
CA VAL A 886 6.27 22.96 2.45
C VAL A 886 5.38 23.42 1.30
N GLY A 887 6.01 24.05 0.31
CA GLY A 887 5.38 24.63 -0.88
C GLY A 887 4.76 23.60 -1.82
N GLN A 888 3.88 24.05 -2.71
CA GLN A 888 3.28 23.18 -3.72
C GLN A 888 4.17 23.06 -4.96
N ASN A 889 4.41 24.17 -5.65
CA ASN A 889 5.13 24.21 -6.92
C ASN A 889 5.97 25.49 -7.10
N ALA A 890 5.89 26.46 -6.18
CA ALA A 890 6.39 27.82 -6.41
C ALA A 890 7.12 28.44 -5.21
N TRP A 891 6.60 28.29 -3.99
CA TRP A 891 7.12 28.99 -2.80
C TRP A 891 7.14 28.09 -1.57
N GLU A 892 8.31 28.01 -0.92
CA GLU A 892 8.46 27.43 0.42
C GLU A 892 8.30 28.51 1.50
N GLU A 893 7.68 28.17 2.64
CA GLU A 893 7.32 29.14 3.68
C GLU A 893 7.99 28.88 5.04
N LEU A 894 8.50 29.95 5.66
CA LEU A 894 8.77 29.98 7.10
C LEU A 894 7.85 31.00 7.78
N ASN A 895 6.87 30.49 8.52
CA ASN A 895 5.94 31.25 9.33
C ASN A 895 6.46 31.39 10.78
N ILE A 896 6.28 32.56 11.40
CA ILE A 896 6.70 32.82 12.79
C ILE A 896 5.55 33.47 13.56
N GLU A 897 5.13 32.83 14.64
CA GLU A 897 4.09 33.28 15.56
C GLU A 897 4.68 33.72 16.91
N PRO A 898 4.39 34.96 17.37
CA PRO A 898 4.72 35.38 18.73
C PRO A 898 3.99 34.56 19.80
N ALA A 899 4.70 34.24 20.88
CA ALA A 899 4.26 33.31 21.94
C ALA A 899 2.79 33.47 22.38
N GLY A 900 2.01 32.40 22.27
CA GLY A 900 0.62 32.33 22.74
C GLY A 900 -0.42 33.07 21.89
N THR A 901 -0.06 33.54 20.69
CA THR A 901 -1.00 34.31 19.85
C THR A 901 -2.11 33.44 19.25
N GLY A 902 -1.76 32.34 18.58
CA GLY A 902 -2.66 31.34 17.99
C GLY A 902 -3.80 31.83 17.11
N ARG A 903 -4.67 30.87 16.77
CA ARG A 903 -5.93 31.09 16.04
C ARG A 903 -5.67 31.76 14.68
N ARG A 904 -4.50 31.46 14.10
CA ARG A 904 -4.05 32.00 12.82
C ARG A 904 -4.61 31.22 11.66
N ASN A 905 -4.73 31.93 10.54
CA ASN A 905 -4.92 31.38 9.22
C ASN A 905 -3.64 31.67 8.43
N TYR A 906 -2.98 30.68 7.88
CA TYR A 906 -1.78 30.85 7.04
C TYR A 906 -2.09 30.87 5.53
N GLY A 907 -3.35 30.71 5.15
CA GLY A 907 -3.87 31.10 3.83
C GLY A 907 -3.99 29.99 2.77
N TRP A 908 -3.33 28.84 2.92
CA TRP A 908 -3.51 27.69 2.02
C TRP A 908 -4.97 27.18 2.07
N PRO A 909 -5.62 26.84 0.93
CA PRO A 909 -5.10 26.75 -0.44
C PRO A 909 -5.36 27.98 -1.33
N THR A 910 -5.69 29.14 -0.74
CA THR A 910 -5.86 30.40 -1.49
C THR A 910 -4.50 31.04 -1.79
N MET A 911 -3.60 30.94 -0.82
CA MET A 911 -2.24 31.44 -0.84
C MET A 911 -1.23 30.28 -0.90
N GLU A 912 -0.11 30.49 -1.57
CA GLU A 912 1.14 29.73 -1.48
C GLU A 912 2.24 30.79 -1.33
N GLY A 913 2.85 30.87 -0.15
CA GLY A 913 3.52 32.09 0.31
C GLY A 913 2.56 33.27 0.37
N ASN A 914 3.06 34.48 0.08
CA ASN A 914 2.28 35.71 -0.07
C ASN A 914 1.68 35.85 -1.49
N HIS A 915 1.65 34.75 -2.26
CA HIS A 915 1.23 34.69 -3.65
C HIS A 915 -0.08 33.91 -3.82
N CYS A 916 -0.93 34.34 -4.76
CA CYS A 916 -2.20 33.67 -5.04
C CYS A 916 -1.98 32.37 -5.83
N VAL A 917 -2.54 31.26 -5.36
CA VAL A 917 -2.55 29.97 -6.09
C VAL A 917 -3.38 30.06 -7.38
N ALA A 918 -4.44 30.87 -7.38
CA ALA A 918 -5.30 31.12 -8.53
C ALA A 918 -5.31 32.61 -8.91
N ALA A 919 -5.28 32.90 -10.22
CA ALA A 919 -5.28 34.28 -10.72
C ALA A 919 -6.50 35.07 -10.22
N GLY A 920 -6.25 36.26 -9.65
CA GLY A 920 -7.30 37.13 -9.12
C GLY A 920 -7.82 36.78 -7.72
N CYS A 921 -7.11 35.96 -6.94
CA CYS A 921 -7.49 35.71 -5.55
C CYS A 921 -7.42 36.98 -4.67
N SER A 922 -8.25 37.02 -3.63
CA SER A 922 -8.05 37.94 -2.50
C SER A 922 -6.99 37.38 -1.57
N ARG A 923 -5.97 38.19 -1.21
CA ARG A 923 -4.99 37.79 -0.20
C ARG A 923 -5.69 37.56 1.16
N VAL A 924 -5.34 36.45 1.81
CA VAL A 924 -5.90 36.02 3.10
C VAL A 924 -4.82 35.42 3.98
N GLY A 925 -5.03 35.46 5.30
CA GLY A 925 -4.12 34.87 6.28
C GLY A 925 -2.99 35.80 6.75
N VAL A 926 -2.08 35.23 7.52
CA VAL A 926 -0.81 35.84 7.95
C VAL A 926 0.20 35.62 6.83
N ALA A 927 0.93 36.66 6.42
CA ALA A 927 2.02 36.49 5.47
C ALA A 927 3.24 35.84 6.15
N PRO A 928 3.96 34.92 5.47
CA PRO A 928 5.15 34.29 6.02
C PRO A 928 6.27 35.29 6.34
N ALA A 929 7.16 34.89 7.24
CA ALA A 929 8.30 35.71 7.68
C ALA A 929 9.50 35.59 6.71
N VAL A 930 9.63 34.45 6.03
CA VAL A 930 10.55 34.23 4.90
C VAL A 930 9.85 33.36 3.86
N GLU A 931 10.10 33.66 2.59
CA GLU A 931 9.65 32.90 1.42
C GLU A 931 10.89 32.52 0.59
N HIS A 932 10.95 31.30 0.03
CA HIS A 932 12.00 30.88 -0.91
C HIS A 932 11.38 30.42 -2.23
N SER A 933 11.85 30.93 -3.37
CA SER A 933 11.26 30.58 -4.67
C SER A 933 11.85 29.30 -5.25
N HIS A 934 10.98 28.45 -5.78
CA HIS A 934 11.38 27.34 -6.67
C HIS A 934 12.00 27.89 -7.96
N SER A 935 11.50 29.04 -8.45
CA SER A 935 11.91 29.63 -9.73
C SER A 935 13.33 30.20 -9.74
N SER A 936 13.88 30.54 -8.57
CA SER A 936 15.26 31.00 -8.38
C SER A 936 16.22 29.87 -7.97
N GLY A 937 15.71 28.67 -7.66
CA GLY A 937 16.50 27.60 -7.03
C GLY A 937 16.85 27.89 -5.56
N GLU A 938 16.04 28.69 -4.87
CA GLU A 938 16.20 28.97 -3.44
C GLU A 938 15.43 27.98 -2.57
N GLY A 939 14.22 27.57 -2.97
CA GLY A 939 13.41 26.58 -2.27
C GLY A 939 13.09 25.35 -3.12
N GLY A 940 12.73 24.25 -2.46
CA GLY A 940 12.24 23.04 -3.10
C GLY A 940 11.60 22.00 -2.16
N SER A 941 11.84 22.10 -0.85
CA SER A 941 11.04 21.51 0.24
C SER A 941 11.64 21.97 1.58
N ILE A 942 11.02 22.93 2.27
CA ILE A 942 11.61 23.51 3.49
C ILE A 942 11.59 22.54 4.67
N THR A 943 12.78 22.18 5.17
CA THR A 943 12.97 21.24 6.28
C THR A 943 12.58 21.83 7.63
N GLY A 944 12.61 23.16 7.77
CA GLY A 944 12.50 23.84 9.05
C GLY A 944 13.75 23.69 9.91
N GLY A 945 13.64 23.93 11.22
CA GLY A 945 14.78 24.10 12.10
C GLY A 945 14.43 24.59 13.51
N TYR A 946 15.43 25.09 14.24
CA TYR A 946 15.34 25.46 15.67
C TYR A 946 16.06 26.77 15.99
N VAL A 947 15.63 27.47 17.07
CA VAL A 947 16.40 28.58 17.64
C VAL A 947 17.53 28.05 18.50
N TYR A 948 18.79 28.36 18.13
CA TYR A 948 19.95 27.89 18.87
C TYR A 948 19.98 28.47 20.30
N ARG A 949 20.00 27.56 21.28
CA ARG A 949 19.97 27.85 22.72
C ARG A 949 21.11 27.20 23.52
N GLY A 950 21.98 26.42 22.86
CA GLY A 950 23.16 25.78 23.43
C GLY A 950 24.25 26.74 23.91
N ALA A 951 25.28 26.18 24.54
CA ALA A 951 26.40 26.91 25.12
C ALA A 951 27.67 26.86 24.26
N ALA A 952 27.82 25.87 23.37
CA ALA A 952 29.03 25.68 22.57
C ALA A 952 29.30 26.79 21.55
N ILE A 953 28.26 27.49 21.08
CA ILE A 953 28.34 28.52 20.03
C ILE A 953 27.68 29.84 20.50
N PRO A 954 28.33 30.63 21.38
CA PRO A 954 27.76 31.86 21.94
C PRO A 954 27.27 32.88 20.90
N CYS A 955 27.89 32.94 19.72
CA CYS A 955 27.51 33.85 18.64
C CYS A 955 26.28 33.40 17.81
N LEU A 956 25.84 32.15 17.99
CA LEU A 956 24.63 31.61 17.34
C LEU A 956 23.38 31.77 18.24
N GLN A 957 23.54 32.15 19.51
CA GLN A 957 22.45 32.33 20.47
C GLN A 957 21.32 33.23 19.95
N GLY A 958 20.10 32.69 20.01
CA GLY A 958 18.89 33.39 19.58
C GLY A 958 18.79 33.59 18.07
N ARG A 959 19.58 32.87 17.28
CA ARG A 959 19.35 32.71 15.84
C ARG A 959 18.54 31.46 15.58
N TYR A 960 17.53 31.55 14.73
CA TYR A 960 16.92 30.38 14.09
C TYR A 960 17.91 29.80 13.08
N VAL A 961 18.06 28.48 13.03
CA VAL A 961 18.92 27.76 12.07
C VAL A 961 18.07 26.68 11.43
N TYR A 962 17.98 26.70 10.10
CA TYR A 962 17.07 25.88 9.31
C TYR A 962 17.66 25.57 7.92
N GLY A 963 16.99 24.70 7.17
CA GLY A 963 17.40 24.35 5.81
C GLY A 963 16.25 23.86 4.93
N ASP A 964 16.60 23.43 3.73
CA ASP A 964 15.70 22.93 2.69
C ASP A 964 16.22 21.60 2.11
N TYR A 965 15.33 20.61 2.07
CA TYR A 965 15.60 19.23 1.66
C TYR A 965 15.85 19.10 0.16
N GLY A 966 15.19 19.91 -0.67
CA GLY A 966 15.26 19.82 -2.14
C GLY A 966 16.51 20.46 -2.75
N THR A 967 17.03 21.50 -2.09
CA THR A 967 18.18 22.31 -2.53
C THR A 967 19.46 22.02 -1.74
N HIS A 968 19.35 21.34 -0.59
CA HIS A 968 20.42 21.13 0.39
C HIS A 968 20.99 22.43 0.99
N ARG A 969 20.25 23.53 0.93
CA ARG A 969 20.68 24.86 1.42
C ARG A 969 20.29 25.06 2.88
N PHE A 970 21.06 25.90 3.57
CA PHE A 970 20.94 26.17 5.00
C PHE A 970 21.02 27.67 5.26
N TRP A 971 20.18 28.17 6.15
CA TRP A 971 20.15 29.58 6.52
C TRP A 971 20.07 29.77 8.03
N THR A 972 20.38 30.97 8.46
CA THR A 972 20.13 31.43 9.80
C THR A 972 19.53 32.83 9.81
N LEU A 973 18.65 33.13 10.76
CA LEU A 973 18.02 34.44 10.93
C LEU A 973 17.81 34.77 12.41
N ARG A 974 17.39 36.00 12.70
CA ARG A 974 16.88 36.44 14.00
C ARG A 974 15.47 36.99 13.84
N TRP A 975 14.64 36.79 14.85
CA TRP A 975 13.33 37.41 15.00
C TRP A 975 13.40 38.49 16.09
N ASP A 976 12.85 39.68 15.84
CA ASP A 976 12.78 40.77 16.84
C ASP A 976 11.37 40.95 17.44
N GLY A 977 10.46 40.02 17.17
CA GLY A 977 9.05 40.08 17.57
C GLY A 977 8.12 40.64 16.48
N ALA A 978 8.66 41.29 15.45
CA ALA A 978 7.86 41.86 14.35
C ALA A 978 8.49 41.68 12.96
N THR A 979 9.81 41.55 12.85
CA THR A 979 10.54 41.47 11.58
C THR A 979 11.74 40.51 11.66
N VAL A 980 12.08 39.94 10.50
CA VAL A 980 13.28 39.14 10.33
C VAL A 980 14.52 40.04 10.22
N ARG A 981 15.58 39.68 10.95
CA ARG A 981 16.90 40.33 10.99
C ARG A 981 17.99 39.32 10.69
N ASP A 982 19.15 39.81 10.25
CA ASP A 982 20.36 39.01 10.02
C ASP A 982 20.11 37.69 9.27
N HIS A 983 19.24 37.69 8.24
CA HIS A 983 18.99 36.50 7.41
C HIS A 983 20.19 36.26 6.50
N VAL A 984 20.88 35.13 6.71
CA VAL A 984 22.16 34.80 6.09
C VAL A 984 22.18 33.32 5.70
N GLU A 985 22.58 33.02 4.48
CA GLU A 985 22.87 31.64 4.04
C GLU A 985 24.19 31.14 4.65
N ILE A 986 24.18 29.89 5.14
CA ILE A 986 25.30 29.21 5.80
C ILE A 986 25.66 27.87 5.13
N THR A 987 25.09 27.56 3.96
CA THR A 987 25.33 26.32 3.20
C THR A 987 26.82 26.02 3.00
N ALA A 988 27.63 27.03 2.66
CA ALA A 988 29.08 26.88 2.44
C ALA A 988 29.89 26.59 3.72
N ASP A 989 29.31 26.83 4.90
CA ASP A 989 29.91 26.52 6.19
C ASP A 989 29.60 25.08 6.61
N LEU A 990 28.33 24.68 6.54
CA LEU A 990 27.91 23.33 6.92
C LEU A 990 28.35 22.28 5.89
N ALA A 991 28.48 22.68 4.62
CA ALA A 991 29.15 21.95 3.53
C ALA A 991 28.62 20.53 3.23
N SER A 992 27.42 20.19 3.68
CA SER A 992 26.75 18.94 3.33
C SER A 992 26.14 19.01 1.94
N SER A 993 26.58 18.13 1.03
CA SER A 993 25.88 17.80 -0.21
C SER A 993 24.71 16.82 0.00
N LEU A 994 24.21 16.72 1.24
CA LEU A 994 23.22 15.72 1.69
C LEU A 994 21.89 16.41 2.04
N PRO A 995 20.75 15.76 1.77
CA PRO A 995 19.43 16.31 2.06
C PRO A 995 19.10 16.18 3.56
N ALA A 996 18.94 17.32 4.23
CA ALA A 996 18.48 17.39 5.61
C ALA A 996 16.99 17.02 5.69
N ALA A 997 16.68 15.85 6.22
CA ALA A 997 15.32 15.39 6.47
C ALA A 997 14.67 16.10 7.66
N SER A 998 15.48 16.45 8.66
CA SER A 998 15.05 17.21 9.84
C SER A 998 16.24 17.84 10.55
N PHE A 999 15.94 18.73 11.49
CA PHE A 999 16.83 19.09 12.58
C PHE A 999 16.37 18.41 13.87
N GLY A 1000 17.17 18.54 14.92
CA GLY A 1000 16.82 18.19 16.29
C GLY A 1000 17.62 19.00 17.30
N GLU A 1001 17.20 19.00 18.55
CA GLU A 1001 17.89 19.65 19.67
C GLU A 1001 18.06 18.71 20.86
N ASP A 1002 19.17 18.83 21.56
CA ASP A 1002 19.43 18.04 22.77
C ASP A 1002 18.93 18.74 24.06
N ALA A 1003 19.11 18.11 25.22
CA ALA A 1003 18.76 18.71 26.51
C ALA A 1003 19.72 19.82 27.00
N ALA A 1004 20.80 20.11 26.27
CA ALA A 1004 21.64 21.30 26.46
C ALA A 1004 21.24 22.46 25.53
N GLY A 1005 20.53 22.17 24.43
CA GLY A 1005 20.14 23.13 23.39
C GLY A 1005 21.12 23.16 22.21
N GLU A 1006 22.03 22.19 22.11
CA GLU A 1006 22.90 22.04 20.93
C GLU A 1006 22.11 21.43 19.77
N LEU A 1007 22.34 21.95 18.57
CA LEU A 1007 21.54 21.63 17.39
C LEU A 1007 22.18 20.52 16.55
N HIS A 1008 21.32 19.66 16.02
CA HIS A 1008 21.66 18.50 15.23
C HIS A 1008 20.92 18.53 13.89
N VAL A 1009 21.56 17.97 12.86
CA VAL A 1009 20.99 17.78 11.52
C VAL A 1009 20.85 16.29 11.26
N VAL A 1010 19.67 15.87 10.80
CA VAL A 1010 19.32 14.49 10.49
C VAL A 1010 19.23 14.35 8.97
N MET A 1011 20.09 13.53 8.37
CA MET A 1011 20.14 13.31 6.92
C MET A 1011 19.36 12.04 6.57
N LEU A 1012 18.53 12.08 5.51
CA LEU A 1012 17.74 10.90 5.11
C LEU A 1012 18.62 9.69 4.72
N THR A 1013 19.87 9.96 4.34
CA THR A 1013 20.91 8.98 3.97
C THR A 1013 21.42 8.12 5.13
N GLY A 1014 21.06 8.43 6.38
CA GLY A 1014 21.34 7.60 7.55
C GLY A 1014 22.34 8.18 8.56
N GLU A 1015 22.77 9.43 8.38
CA GLU A 1015 23.68 10.14 9.28
C GLU A 1015 22.98 11.18 10.17
N VAL A 1016 23.55 11.39 11.36
CA VAL A 1016 23.23 12.52 12.24
C VAL A 1016 24.50 13.28 12.56
N PHE A 1017 24.44 14.60 12.40
CA PHE A 1017 25.53 15.53 12.69
C PHE A 1017 25.12 16.50 13.80
N ARG A 1018 26.06 16.92 14.65
CA ARG A 1018 25.93 18.13 15.48
C ARG A 1018 26.48 19.33 14.72
N ILE A 1019 25.86 20.49 14.87
CA ILE A 1019 26.40 21.77 14.41
C ILE A 1019 27.42 22.27 15.44
N ASP A 1020 28.69 22.39 15.01
CA ASP A 1020 29.82 22.85 15.84
C ASP A 1020 30.44 24.14 15.26
N PRO A 1021 31.14 24.95 16.07
CA PRO A 1021 31.97 26.05 15.55
C PRO A 1021 33.19 25.46 14.83
N ARG A 1022 33.70 26.08 13.75
CA ARG A 1022 34.82 25.55 12.94
C ARG A 1022 36.15 25.51 13.69
#